data_AF-A0A2T7EP67-F1
#
_entry.id   AF-A0A2T7EP67-F1
#
_cell.length_a   1.000
_cell.length_b   1.000
_cell.length_c   1.000
_cell.angle_alpha   90.00
_cell.angle_beta   90.00
_cell.angle_gamma   90.00
#
_symmetry.space_group_name_H-M   'P 1'
#
loop_
_entity.id
_entity.type
_entity.pdbx_description
1 polymer ?
#
loop_
_entity_poly.entity_id
_entity_poly.type
_entity_poly.pdbx_seq_one_letter_code
_entity_poly.pdbx_strand_id
1 'polypeptide(L)'
;MQQAAGPPGEDEDEEMGVKEEDEEEEEDDDGEDGCYYMDPCPVSVASPTGSGGGRANQGRRRAREEKERTKLRERQRRAITGRILAGLRQHGNYSLRARADINEVIAALAREAGWVVLPDGTTFPSSSPPTAAAAAAAQPAPRPVMVAAAPLALPLPLPTSPALPLRGVPPVAARPISHRPALALLPLPSVLLSPPRAAGPAASSRPPADDVPDGDSSHLLAVPVPVPMDPATTEDAAVAKQVPEVAPRPPERDFAGTPYVPVYVMLPLGVVNVNGEVVDADELVGQLRVLKATGVDGVMVDCWWGNVEAHRPQEYNWTGYKRLFQMIRELKLKLQVVMSFHECGGNVGDDVSIPLPHWVTEIGRSNPDIYFTDRAGRRNTECLSWGIDKERVLQGRTAVEVYFDFMRSFRVEFDEYFEDGIISEIEIGLGACGELRYPSYPAKHGWKYPGIGEFQCYDRYLQKNLRRAAEARGHTIWARGPDNAGHYNSEPNLTGFFCDGGDYDSYYGRFFLNWYSQMLVDHADRVLMLARLAFEGSSIAVKVSGVHWWYKTASHAAELTAGFYNPCNRDGYAPIAAVLKKYDAALNFTCVELRTMDQHEVYPDAFADPEGLVWQVLNAAWDAGIQVASENALPCYDRDGFNKILENAKPLNDPDGRHLFGFTYLRLSKVLFERRNFFEFERFVKRMHGEAVLDLQE
;
A
#
# COMPACT_ATOMS: atom_id res chain seq x y z
N MET A 1 -25.61 -55.33 50.28
CA MET A 1 -26.67 -56.02 51.05
C MET A 1 -27.49 -54.90 51.69
N GLN A 2 -28.76 -54.72 51.28
CA GLN A 2 -29.65 -53.57 51.60
C GLN A 2 -29.11 -52.20 51.09
N GLN A 3 -29.88 -51.25 50.52
CA GLN A 3 -31.25 -50.71 50.71
C GLN A 3 -31.39 -49.75 51.91
N ALA A 4 -32.12 -48.62 51.84
CA ALA A 4 -32.67 -47.86 50.69
C ALA A 4 -33.22 -46.47 51.15
N ALA A 5 -33.38 -45.52 50.21
CA ALA A 5 -34.37 -44.42 50.23
C ALA A 5 -34.46 -43.78 48.81
N GLY A 6 -35.51 -42.99 48.50
CA GLY A 6 -35.89 -42.62 47.13
C GLY A 6 -35.96 -41.10 46.78
N PRO A 7 -36.38 -40.76 45.54
CA PRO A 7 -36.42 -39.41 44.92
C PRO A 7 -37.83 -38.76 45.07
N PRO A 8 -38.27 -37.67 44.36
CA PRO A 8 -37.66 -36.92 43.24
C PRO A 8 -37.77 -35.37 43.29
N GLY A 9 -37.39 -34.69 42.19
CA GLY A 9 -37.68 -33.29 41.86
C GLY A 9 -37.07 -32.91 40.50
N GLU A 10 -37.83 -32.23 39.64
CA GLU A 10 -37.37 -31.60 38.38
C GLU A 10 -37.46 -30.06 38.55
N ASP A 11 -37.79 -29.30 37.48
CA ASP A 11 -37.98 -27.83 37.44
C ASP A 11 -36.65 -27.01 37.50
N GLU A 12 -36.11 -26.53 36.38
CA GLU A 12 -36.44 -25.31 35.59
C GLU A 12 -35.65 -24.04 36.05
N ASP A 13 -34.68 -23.62 35.23
CA ASP A 13 -33.84 -22.42 35.46
C ASP A 13 -34.57 -21.13 35.00
N GLU A 14 -35.15 -20.37 35.93
CA GLU A 14 -35.87 -19.11 35.62
C GLU A 14 -34.96 -17.91 35.27
N GLU A 15 -35.35 -17.17 34.22
CA GLU A 15 -34.70 -15.94 33.76
C GLU A 15 -35.07 -14.72 34.63
N MET A 16 -34.26 -14.44 35.65
CA MET A 16 -34.46 -13.29 36.55
C MET A 16 -34.02 -11.95 35.92
N GLY A 17 -34.93 -11.35 35.13
CA GLY A 17 -34.76 -10.03 34.54
C GLY A 17 -34.64 -8.89 35.58
N VAL A 18 -33.74 -7.94 35.33
CA VAL A 18 -33.60 -6.72 36.14
C VAL A 18 -34.57 -5.66 35.61
N LYS A 19 -35.41 -5.11 36.49
CA LYS A 19 -36.33 -4.01 36.17
C LYS A 19 -35.56 -2.75 35.79
N GLU A 20 -36.00 -2.07 34.74
CA GLU A 20 -35.78 -0.64 34.61
C GLU A 20 -36.84 0.09 35.46
N GLU A 21 -36.47 1.23 36.07
CA GLU A 21 -37.38 2.11 36.78
C GLU A 21 -37.56 3.37 35.91
N ASP A 22 -38.79 3.62 35.46
CA ASP A 22 -39.12 4.78 34.64
C ASP A 22 -39.22 6.05 35.51
N GLU A 23 -38.56 7.13 35.07
CA GLU A 23 -38.80 8.49 35.58
C GLU A 23 -39.66 9.24 34.53
N GLU A 24 -40.73 9.89 34.99
CA GLU A 24 -41.75 10.58 34.17
C GLU A 24 -41.32 12.03 33.80
N GLU A 25 -42.28 12.87 33.39
CA GLU A 25 -42.19 14.29 33.01
C GLU A 25 -41.59 14.61 31.61
N GLU A 26 -42.21 15.42 30.74
CA GLU A 26 -43.59 15.93 30.61
C GLU A 26 -43.87 16.12 29.10
N GLU A 27 -45.14 16.09 28.66
CA GLU A 27 -45.53 16.43 27.27
C GLU A 27 -46.31 17.76 27.24
N ASP A 28 -45.80 18.75 26.50
CA ASP A 28 -46.55 19.96 26.15
C ASP A 28 -47.58 19.66 25.04
N ASP A 29 -48.85 19.99 25.31
CA ASP A 29 -49.99 19.85 24.40
C ASP A 29 -50.11 21.01 23.40
N ASP A 30 -50.55 20.70 22.18
CA ASP A 30 -50.80 21.63 21.07
C ASP A 30 -51.80 20.98 20.06
N GLY A 31 -52.92 20.46 20.56
CA GLY A 31 -53.91 19.73 19.75
C GLY A 31 -54.93 20.61 19.00
N GLU A 32 -55.29 20.22 17.76
CA GLU A 32 -56.55 20.66 17.11
C GLU A 32 -57.13 19.59 16.14
N ASP A 33 -58.06 18.79 16.71
CA ASP A 33 -59.26 18.09 16.20
C ASP A 33 -59.47 17.71 14.70
N GLY A 34 -60.24 16.62 14.46
CA GLY A 34 -60.86 16.33 13.15
C GLY A 34 -60.92 14.86 12.67
N CYS A 35 -61.86 14.05 13.20
CA CYS A 35 -62.13 12.69 12.71
C CYS A 35 -62.79 12.61 11.31
N TYR A 36 -62.53 11.54 10.53
CA TYR A 36 -63.52 10.48 10.16
C TYR A 36 -62.92 9.34 9.27
N TYR A 37 -63.75 8.39 8.82
CA TYR A 37 -63.40 6.98 8.52
C TYR A 37 -63.27 6.59 7.01
N MET A 38 -62.52 5.49 6.79
CA MET A 38 -62.54 4.52 5.66
C MET A 38 -61.96 4.84 4.25
N ASP A 39 -61.17 3.88 3.76
CA ASP A 39 -60.81 3.56 2.35
C ASP A 39 -62.02 2.88 1.62
N PRO A 40 -62.11 2.75 0.27
CA PRO A 40 -61.05 2.19 -0.59
C PRO A 40 -60.83 2.84 -1.99
N CYS A 41 -59.80 2.33 -2.67
CA CYS A 41 -59.27 2.67 -4.01
C CYS A 41 -60.20 2.28 -5.21
N PRO A 42 -59.78 2.41 -6.51
CA PRO A 42 -59.11 3.52 -7.23
C PRO A 42 -59.68 3.80 -8.65
N VAL A 43 -59.64 5.05 -9.16
CA VAL A 43 -59.71 5.37 -10.62
C VAL A 43 -58.84 6.58 -10.98
N SER A 44 -58.25 6.57 -12.18
CA SER A 44 -57.39 7.62 -12.76
C SER A 44 -58.13 8.79 -13.42
N VAL A 45 -57.52 9.99 -13.44
CA VAL A 45 -57.40 10.94 -14.60
C VAL A 45 -56.43 12.09 -14.22
N ALA A 46 -56.03 12.93 -15.19
CA ALA A 46 -54.83 13.78 -15.13
C ALA A 46 -54.91 15.15 -14.41
N SER A 47 -53.71 15.71 -14.19
CA SER A 47 -53.22 17.03 -13.71
C SER A 47 -54.04 18.31 -14.07
N PRO A 48 -53.80 19.51 -13.47
CA PRO A 48 -52.52 19.98 -12.88
C PRO A 48 -52.54 20.94 -11.64
N THR A 49 -51.31 21.36 -11.23
CA THR A 49 -50.91 22.47 -10.31
C THR A 49 -50.91 22.21 -8.79
N GLY A 50 -49.98 22.86 -8.06
CA GLY A 50 -50.15 23.15 -6.62
C GLY A 50 -49.00 22.86 -5.63
N SER A 51 -47.95 23.71 -5.61
CA SER A 51 -47.01 23.93 -4.47
C SER A 51 -46.21 22.72 -3.90
N GLY A 52 -45.37 22.98 -2.89
CA GLY A 52 -44.49 21.96 -2.29
C GLY A 52 -44.30 22.16 -0.78
N GLY A 53 -44.09 21.06 -0.05
CA GLY A 53 -43.89 21.08 1.42
C GLY A 53 -43.08 19.91 2.01
N GLY A 54 -42.88 18.81 1.27
CA GLY A 54 -42.34 17.55 1.83
C GLY A 54 -40.92 17.59 2.41
N ARG A 55 -40.09 18.60 2.07
CA ARG A 55 -38.68 18.67 2.50
C ARG A 55 -38.48 19.07 3.97
N ALA A 56 -39.34 19.91 4.54
CA ALA A 56 -39.14 20.45 5.90
C ALA A 56 -39.36 19.39 6.99
N ASN A 57 -40.42 18.59 6.85
CA ASN A 57 -40.82 17.63 7.89
C ASN A 57 -39.83 16.44 8.00
N GLN A 58 -39.25 16.04 6.87
CA GLN A 58 -38.25 14.97 6.82
C GLN A 58 -36.94 15.35 7.55
N GLY A 59 -36.53 16.63 7.47
CA GLY A 59 -35.37 17.15 8.20
C GLY A 59 -35.56 17.15 9.72
N ARG A 60 -36.71 17.62 10.22
CA ARG A 60 -37.04 17.58 11.66
C ARG A 60 -37.04 16.16 12.21
N ARG A 61 -37.57 15.18 11.46
CA ARG A 61 -37.57 13.77 11.89
C ARG A 61 -36.14 13.21 11.97
N ARG A 62 -35.30 13.48 10.97
CA ARG A 62 -33.88 13.06 10.96
C ARG A 62 -33.11 13.60 12.17
N ALA A 63 -33.29 14.88 12.50
CA ALA A 63 -32.66 15.48 13.67
C ALA A 63 -33.12 14.87 15.01
N ARG A 64 -34.41 14.48 15.13
CA ARG A 64 -34.91 13.74 16.32
C ARG A 64 -34.29 12.33 16.39
N GLU A 65 -34.26 11.60 15.27
CA GLU A 65 -33.62 10.28 15.16
C GLU A 65 -32.10 10.33 15.51
N GLU A 66 -31.40 11.40 15.14
CA GLU A 66 -29.99 11.61 15.43
C GLU A 66 -29.72 11.98 16.91
N LYS A 67 -30.62 12.78 17.52
CA LYS A 67 -30.59 13.09 18.96
C LYS A 67 -30.78 11.81 19.80
N GLU A 68 -31.70 10.92 19.40
CA GLU A 68 -31.89 9.62 20.06
C GLU A 68 -30.68 8.68 19.88
N ARG A 69 -30.09 8.58 18.67
CA ARG A 69 -28.82 7.84 18.48
C ARG A 69 -27.69 8.37 19.36
N THR A 70 -27.66 9.69 19.60
CA THR A 70 -26.65 10.32 20.48
C THR A 70 -26.90 10.00 21.95
N LYS A 71 -28.14 10.06 22.43
CA LYS A 71 -28.52 9.55 23.76
C LYS A 71 -28.15 8.07 23.94
N LEU A 72 -28.39 7.23 22.94
CA LEU A 72 -28.08 5.80 22.99
C LEU A 72 -26.58 5.56 23.10
N ARG A 73 -25.76 6.25 22.29
CA ARG A 73 -24.28 6.22 22.39
C ARG A 73 -23.79 6.67 23.77
N GLU A 74 -24.36 7.72 24.34
CA GLU A 74 -24.08 8.20 25.69
C GLU A 74 -24.44 7.15 26.76
N ARG A 75 -25.65 6.56 26.71
CA ARG A 75 -26.08 5.47 27.60
C ARG A 75 -25.13 4.26 27.51
N GLN A 76 -24.79 3.84 26.29
CA GLN A 76 -23.88 2.72 26.05
C GLN A 76 -22.45 2.99 26.56
N ARG A 77 -21.91 4.20 26.33
CA ARG A 77 -20.60 4.61 26.89
C ARG A 77 -20.61 4.55 28.42
N ARG A 78 -21.63 5.14 29.06
CA ARG A 78 -21.80 5.11 30.53
C ARG A 78 -21.91 3.67 31.06
N ALA A 79 -22.62 2.78 30.37
CA ALA A 79 -22.76 1.37 30.74
C ALA A 79 -21.48 0.53 30.53
N ILE A 80 -20.61 0.90 29.58
CA ILE A 80 -19.28 0.30 29.42
C ILE A 80 -18.36 0.77 30.54
N THR A 81 -18.27 2.08 30.80
CA THR A 81 -17.48 2.64 31.92
C THR A 81 -17.91 2.05 33.27
N GLY A 82 -19.23 1.91 33.50
CA GLY A 82 -19.76 1.28 34.72
C GLY A 82 -19.29 -0.16 34.92
N ARG A 83 -19.27 -0.97 33.85
CA ARG A 83 -18.77 -2.36 33.89
C ARG A 83 -17.26 -2.43 34.11
N ILE A 84 -16.47 -1.55 33.48
CA ILE A 84 -15.02 -1.47 33.71
C ILE A 84 -14.73 -1.13 35.18
N LEU A 85 -15.37 -0.09 35.73
CA LEU A 85 -15.21 0.31 37.13
C LEU A 85 -15.68 -0.79 38.10
N ALA A 86 -16.71 -1.57 37.75
CA ALA A 86 -17.12 -2.72 38.55
C ALA A 86 -16.05 -3.83 38.56
N GLY A 87 -15.53 -4.21 37.39
CA GLY A 87 -14.47 -5.23 37.27
C GLY A 87 -13.18 -4.84 38.01
N LEU A 88 -12.76 -3.57 37.92
CA LEU A 88 -11.60 -3.05 38.65
C LEU A 88 -11.77 -3.17 40.18
N ARG A 89 -12.96 -2.85 40.71
CA ARG A 89 -13.27 -3.02 42.14
C ARG A 89 -13.35 -4.50 42.57
N GLN A 90 -13.92 -5.35 41.73
CA GLN A 90 -14.21 -6.76 42.06
C GLN A 90 -13.01 -7.70 41.88
N HIS A 91 -12.13 -7.42 40.91
CA HIS A 91 -11.02 -8.31 40.54
C HIS A 91 -9.65 -7.65 40.59
N GLY A 92 -9.56 -6.33 40.36
CA GLY A 92 -8.30 -5.57 40.39
C GLY A 92 -7.90 -5.04 41.77
N ASN A 93 -8.70 -5.27 42.82
CA ASN A 93 -8.47 -4.79 44.19
C ASN A 93 -8.36 -3.24 44.32
N TYR A 94 -8.78 -2.47 43.30
CA TYR A 94 -8.74 -1.02 43.34
C TYR A 94 -9.91 -0.45 44.17
N SER A 95 -9.60 0.28 45.24
CA SER A 95 -10.58 0.98 46.08
C SER A 95 -11.14 2.26 45.43
N LEU A 96 -11.79 2.10 44.27
CA LEU A 96 -12.44 3.17 43.51
C LEU A 96 -13.87 3.42 44.01
N ARG A 97 -14.35 4.66 43.94
CA ARG A 97 -15.76 4.98 44.26
C ARG A 97 -16.72 4.37 43.22
N ALA A 98 -18.00 4.25 43.60
CA ALA A 98 -19.05 3.72 42.72
C ALA A 98 -19.13 4.49 41.38
N ARG A 99 -19.07 5.83 41.47
CA ARG A 99 -18.97 6.78 40.36
C ARG A 99 -17.60 7.48 40.38
N ALA A 100 -16.51 6.70 40.41
CA ALA A 100 -15.15 7.24 40.28
C ALA A 100 -14.98 7.99 38.95
N ASP A 101 -14.26 9.10 38.96
CA ASP A 101 -13.88 9.82 37.74
C ASP A 101 -12.57 9.25 37.15
N ILE A 102 -12.15 9.78 36.00
CA ILE A 102 -10.95 9.31 35.31
C ILE A 102 -9.66 9.59 36.11
N ASN A 103 -9.64 10.63 36.95
CA ASN A 103 -8.49 10.99 37.77
C ASN A 103 -8.34 10.04 38.95
N GLU A 104 -9.44 9.58 39.56
CA GLU A 104 -9.38 8.53 40.60
C GLU A 104 -8.79 7.22 40.04
N VAL A 105 -9.13 6.85 38.81
CA VAL A 105 -8.60 5.65 38.13
C VAL A 105 -7.12 5.82 37.82
N ILE A 106 -6.71 6.93 37.21
CA ILE A 106 -5.30 7.22 36.89
C ILE A 106 -4.46 7.27 38.18
N ALA A 107 -4.97 7.91 39.23
CA ALA A 107 -4.28 7.97 40.53
C ALA A 107 -4.15 6.60 41.21
N ALA A 108 -5.06 5.66 40.97
CA ALA A 108 -4.97 4.29 41.46
C ALA A 108 -3.94 3.45 40.68
N LEU A 109 -3.96 3.54 39.34
CA LEU A 109 -2.99 2.87 38.46
C LEU A 109 -1.55 3.37 38.70
N ALA A 110 -1.35 4.69 38.86
CA ALA A 110 -0.05 5.24 39.20
C ALA A 110 0.49 4.72 40.55
N ARG A 111 -0.39 4.57 41.56
CA ARG A 111 -0.04 3.99 42.85
C ARG A 111 0.35 2.51 42.78
N GLU A 112 -0.31 1.74 41.93
CA GLU A 112 0.09 0.35 41.64
C GLU A 112 1.44 0.29 40.92
N ALA A 113 1.67 1.19 39.96
CA ALA A 113 2.94 1.33 39.24
C ALA A 113 4.09 1.91 40.08
N GLY A 114 3.94 2.04 41.41
CA GLY A 114 4.99 2.47 42.33
C GLY A 114 5.16 3.99 42.48
N TRP A 115 4.21 4.81 42.01
CA TRP A 115 4.24 6.26 42.15
C TRP A 115 3.42 6.73 43.35
N VAL A 116 3.94 7.71 44.08
CA VAL A 116 3.16 8.48 45.05
C VAL A 116 2.32 9.48 44.28
N VAL A 117 1.03 9.56 44.62
CA VAL A 117 0.07 10.52 44.06
C VAL A 117 -0.53 11.31 45.21
N LEU A 118 -0.34 12.63 45.22
CA LEU A 118 -0.86 13.54 46.23
C LEU A 118 -2.29 14.01 45.90
N PRO A 119 -3.07 14.51 46.88
CA PRO A 119 -4.46 14.96 46.66
C PRO A 119 -4.62 16.18 45.74
N ASP A 120 -3.53 16.89 45.43
CA ASP A 120 -3.46 18.02 44.49
C ASP A 120 -3.15 17.57 43.04
N GLY A 121 -2.93 16.28 42.81
CA GLY A 121 -2.52 15.72 41.52
C GLY A 121 -1.01 15.61 41.30
N THR A 122 -0.17 16.09 42.24
CA THR A 122 1.29 15.97 42.14
C THR A 122 1.71 14.49 42.22
N THR A 123 2.56 14.04 41.31
CA THR A 123 3.05 12.65 41.27
C THR A 123 4.58 12.55 41.28
N PHE A 124 5.13 11.52 41.94
CA PHE A 124 6.57 11.25 41.96
C PHE A 124 6.89 9.77 42.28
N PRO A 125 8.05 9.22 41.88
CA PRO A 125 8.40 7.83 42.17
C PRO A 125 8.57 7.55 43.67
N SER A 126 8.08 6.41 44.14
CA SER A 126 8.30 5.97 45.54
C SER A 126 9.77 5.56 45.76
N SER A 127 10.48 6.30 46.61
CA SER A 127 11.94 6.25 46.73
C SER A 127 12.47 5.15 47.66
N SER A 128 12.14 3.88 47.38
CA SER A 128 12.88 2.73 47.94
C SER A 128 12.77 1.47 47.06
N PRO A 129 13.87 0.71 46.83
CA PRO A 129 13.82 -0.53 46.06
C PRO A 129 13.22 -1.68 46.89
N PRO A 130 12.47 -2.63 46.27
CA PRO A 130 11.87 -3.75 46.98
C PRO A 130 12.93 -4.74 47.48
N THR A 131 13.00 -4.92 48.80
CA THR A 131 13.88 -5.91 49.45
C THR A 131 13.32 -7.32 49.30
N ALA A 132 13.92 -8.12 48.42
CA ALA A 132 13.53 -9.51 48.16
C ALA A 132 13.91 -10.47 49.30
N ALA A 133 13.24 -10.38 50.46
CA ALA A 133 13.62 -11.14 51.67
C ALA A 133 12.47 -11.44 52.67
N ALA A 134 11.27 -11.87 52.24
CA ALA A 134 10.20 -12.25 53.17
C ALA A 134 9.11 -13.24 52.62
N ALA A 135 9.48 -14.34 51.95
CA ALA A 135 8.49 -15.31 51.43
C ALA A 135 8.97 -16.78 51.37
N ALA A 136 9.58 -17.31 52.44
CA ALA A 136 10.16 -18.66 52.45
C ALA A 136 9.64 -19.53 53.61
N ALA A 137 8.37 -19.96 53.57
CA ALA A 137 7.81 -20.86 54.59
C ALA A 137 6.53 -21.65 54.18
N ALA A 138 6.58 -22.53 53.16
CA ALA A 138 5.59 -23.62 53.01
C ALA A 138 6.01 -24.78 52.07
N GLN A 139 6.18 -25.97 52.66
CA GLN A 139 5.91 -27.31 52.05
C GLN A 139 6.88 -27.85 50.96
N PRO A 140 6.92 -29.20 50.73
CA PRO A 140 8.21 -29.90 50.65
C PRO A 140 8.64 -30.50 49.29
N ALA A 141 9.86 -31.03 49.29
CA ALA A 141 10.62 -31.57 48.16
C ALA A 141 10.25 -33.00 47.70
N PRO A 142 10.75 -33.42 46.53
CA PRO A 142 11.33 -34.74 46.31
C PRO A 142 12.87 -34.72 46.30
N ARG A 143 13.51 -35.90 46.39
CA ARG A 143 14.97 -36.07 46.53
C ARG A 143 15.70 -36.34 45.19
N PRO A 144 17.05 -36.15 45.13
CA PRO A 144 17.80 -36.06 43.87
C PRO A 144 18.46 -37.37 43.43
N VAL A 145 19.03 -37.33 42.22
CA VAL A 145 20.07 -38.26 41.73
C VAL A 145 21.31 -37.41 41.35
N MET A 146 22.51 -37.87 41.71
CA MET A 146 23.79 -37.21 41.39
C MET A 146 24.31 -37.68 40.00
N VAL A 147 25.39 -37.18 39.40
CA VAL A 147 26.81 -37.31 39.82
C VAL A 147 27.70 -36.22 39.18
N ALA A 148 28.80 -35.93 39.88
CA ALA A 148 29.91 -35.00 39.66
C ALA A 148 30.50 -34.84 38.23
N ALA A 149 31.43 -33.88 38.11
CA ALA A 149 32.09 -33.45 36.87
C ALA A 149 33.63 -33.56 36.90
N ALA A 150 34.24 -33.38 35.71
CA ALA A 150 35.62 -32.92 35.44
C ALA A 150 36.79 -33.93 35.66
N PRO A 151 38.01 -33.70 35.10
CA PRO A 151 38.42 -32.78 34.00
C PRO A 151 39.43 -33.36 32.93
N LEU A 152 39.77 -32.51 31.93
CA LEU A 152 41.05 -32.38 31.19
C LEU A 152 41.58 -33.46 30.20
N ALA A 153 41.77 -33.06 28.92
CA ALA A 153 42.95 -33.35 28.06
C ALA A 153 42.95 -32.48 26.76
N LEU A 154 44.07 -32.43 26.02
CA LEU A 154 44.31 -31.61 24.80
C LEU A 154 44.33 -32.47 23.49
N PRO A 155 44.33 -31.86 22.27
CA PRO A 155 43.77 -32.49 21.06
C PRO A 155 44.78 -33.05 20.02
N LEU A 156 44.25 -33.85 19.06
CA LEU A 156 44.69 -34.17 17.67
C LEU A 156 44.33 -35.65 17.33
N PRO A 157 44.25 -36.09 16.05
CA PRO A 157 43.98 -35.37 14.79
C PRO A 157 42.76 -35.97 14.02
N LEU A 158 42.46 -35.43 12.82
CA LEU A 158 41.37 -35.89 11.95
C LEU A 158 41.78 -37.13 11.09
N PRO A 159 40.94 -38.19 10.98
CA PRO A 159 41.19 -39.30 10.05
C PRO A 159 40.56 -39.05 8.67
N THR A 160 41.34 -39.24 7.61
CA THR A 160 40.84 -39.30 6.22
C THR A 160 40.63 -40.75 5.77
N SER A 161 39.72 -40.97 4.81
CA SER A 161 39.56 -42.26 4.11
C SER A 161 38.92 -42.06 2.72
N PRO A 162 39.11 -42.99 1.77
CA PRO A 162 39.42 -42.61 0.40
C PRO A 162 38.28 -42.76 -0.62
N ALA A 163 38.45 -42.11 -1.78
CA ALA A 163 37.60 -42.25 -2.96
C ALA A 163 38.41 -42.61 -4.22
N LEU A 164 38.01 -43.68 -4.92
CA LEU A 164 38.48 -44.12 -6.24
C LEU A 164 37.36 -44.99 -6.88
N PRO A 165 37.32 -45.17 -8.22
CA PRO A 165 37.42 -44.12 -9.24
C PRO A 165 36.32 -44.28 -10.33
N LEU A 166 35.99 -43.20 -11.05
CA LEU A 166 35.21 -43.28 -12.30
C LEU A 166 36.09 -42.97 -13.52
N ARG A 167 35.79 -43.64 -14.63
CA ARG A 167 36.61 -43.71 -15.85
C ARG A 167 36.04 -42.79 -16.93
N GLY A 168 36.83 -41.83 -17.40
CA GLY A 168 36.37 -40.74 -18.28
C GLY A 168 36.44 -41.00 -19.79
N VAL A 169 35.92 -40.03 -20.54
CA VAL A 169 35.98 -39.84 -22.00
C VAL A 169 36.30 -38.35 -22.25
N PRO A 170 37.15 -37.97 -23.23
CA PRO A 170 37.79 -36.64 -23.25
C PRO A 170 36.98 -35.52 -23.94
N PRO A 171 37.31 -34.25 -23.66
CA PRO A 171 36.69 -33.08 -24.31
C PRO A 171 37.28 -32.79 -25.70
N VAL A 172 36.49 -32.15 -26.57
CA VAL A 172 36.94 -31.59 -27.86
C VAL A 172 37.34 -30.11 -27.67
N ALA A 173 38.44 -29.70 -28.30
CA ALA A 173 39.04 -28.38 -28.09
C ALA A 173 38.49 -27.28 -29.02
N ALA A 174 38.54 -26.03 -28.56
CA ALA A 174 38.24 -24.83 -29.34
C ALA A 174 39.42 -23.85 -29.33
N ARG A 175 39.87 -23.40 -30.52
CA ARG A 175 40.84 -22.29 -30.77
C ARG A 175 40.43 -21.54 -32.08
N PRO A 176 40.93 -20.33 -32.38
CA PRO A 176 40.09 -19.30 -33.02
C PRO A 176 40.61 -18.65 -34.33
N ILE A 177 39.78 -17.80 -34.95
CA ILE A 177 40.06 -16.87 -36.07
C ILE A 177 39.25 -15.58 -35.77
N SER A 178 39.78 -14.36 -35.55
CA SER A 178 40.70 -13.46 -36.30
C SER A 178 39.97 -12.46 -37.22
N HIS A 179 40.53 -11.25 -37.42
CA HIS A 179 39.83 -10.03 -37.87
C HIS A 179 40.25 -9.48 -39.26
N ARG A 180 39.34 -8.68 -39.87
CA ARG A 180 39.55 -7.60 -40.89
C ARG A 180 39.93 -8.03 -42.34
N PRO A 181 39.75 -7.16 -43.38
CA PRO A 181 38.87 -5.96 -43.52
C PRO A 181 38.04 -5.89 -44.84
N ALA A 182 37.31 -4.78 -45.03
CA ALA A 182 36.31 -4.47 -46.08
C ALA A 182 36.79 -4.26 -47.53
N LEU A 183 35.84 -4.24 -48.51
CA LEU A 183 35.69 -3.20 -49.57
C LEU A 183 34.44 -3.32 -50.51
N ALA A 184 33.78 -2.18 -50.76
CA ALA A 184 33.24 -1.63 -52.04
C ALA A 184 32.03 -2.21 -52.87
N LEU A 185 31.01 -1.33 -53.02
CA LEU A 185 30.29 -0.89 -54.25
C LEU A 185 28.95 -1.52 -54.76
N LEU A 186 28.26 -0.73 -55.61
CA LEU A 186 26.85 -0.70 -56.08
C LEU A 186 26.71 -1.21 -57.57
N PRO A 187 25.54 -1.25 -58.28
CA PRO A 187 24.23 -0.56 -58.07
C PRO A 187 22.91 -1.34 -58.44
N LEU A 188 21.78 -0.59 -58.45
CA LEU A 188 20.36 -0.96 -58.74
C LEU A 188 20.04 -1.25 -60.25
N PRO A 189 18.88 -1.86 -60.60
CA PRO A 189 17.66 -1.07 -60.95
C PRO A 189 16.25 -1.70 -60.69
N SER A 190 15.40 -0.91 -60.01
CA SER A 190 13.99 -0.52 -60.30
C SER A 190 12.96 -1.35 -61.13
N VAL A 191 11.70 -1.39 -60.60
CA VAL A 191 10.43 -0.87 -61.22
C VAL A 191 9.26 -1.80 -61.74
N LEU A 192 8.09 -1.67 -61.05
CA LEU A 192 6.65 -1.67 -61.47
C LEU A 192 5.74 -2.93 -61.70
N LEU A 193 4.51 -2.75 -61.16
CA LEU A 193 3.13 -3.03 -61.67
C LEU A 193 2.26 -4.25 -61.22
N SER A 194 0.95 -3.96 -61.11
CA SER A 194 -0.22 -4.80 -60.70
C SER A 194 -1.01 -5.32 -61.95
N PRO A 195 -2.35 -5.67 -61.98
CA PRO A 195 -3.47 -5.67 -61.00
C PRO A 195 -3.93 -7.13 -60.67
N PRO A 196 -5.18 -7.68 -60.81
CA PRO A 196 -6.50 -7.24 -61.37
C PRO A 196 -7.60 -7.00 -60.29
N ARG A 197 -8.90 -6.97 -60.69
CA ARG A 197 -10.10 -6.71 -59.83
C ARG A 197 -11.41 -7.18 -60.52
N ALA A 198 -12.47 -7.54 -59.77
CA ALA A 198 -13.83 -7.82 -60.28
C ALA A 198 -14.94 -7.54 -59.22
N ALA A 199 -16.23 -7.69 -59.56
CA ALA A 199 -17.45 -7.47 -58.74
C ALA A 199 -18.55 -8.51 -59.13
N GLY A 200 -19.78 -8.63 -58.60
CA GLY A 200 -20.67 -7.88 -57.68
C GLY A 200 -22.13 -8.37 -57.92
N PRO A 201 -23.24 -7.70 -57.51
CA PRO A 201 -23.46 -6.63 -56.52
C PRO A 201 -24.66 -6.89 -55.52
N ALA A 202 -24.97 -5.91 -54.65
CA ALA A 202 -26.28 -5.54 -54.05
C ALA A 202 -27.13 -6.52 -53.17
N ALA A 203 -27.50 -6.09 -51.95
CA ALA A 203 -28.88 -5.65 -51.60
C ALA A 203 -29.09 -5.19 -50.12
N SER A 204 -29.74 -4.02 -49.97
CA SER A 204 -30.49 -3.42 -48.83
C SER A 204 -30.73 -4.20 -47.50
N SER A 205 -30.40 -3.58 -46.34
CA SER A 205 -31.41 -2.90 -45.47
C SER A 205 -30.84 -2.18 -44.21
N ARG A 206 -31.48 -1.06 -43.84
CA ARG A 206 -31.46 -0.32 -42.54
C ARG A 206 -32.92 -0.35 -42.00
N PRO A 207 -33.32 0.11 -40.78
CA PRO A 207 -32.80 1.25 -39.97
C PRO A 207 -32.75 0.90 -38.44
N PRO A 208 -32.84 1.85 -37.47
CA PRO A 208 -32.55 3.29 -37.46
C PRO A 208 -31.37 3.64 -36.51
N ALA A 209 -31.23 4.92 -36.18
CA ALA A 209 -30.41 5.44 -35.07
C ALA A 209 -31.29 6.41 -34.24
N ASP A 210 -30.92 6.65 -32.99
CA ASP A 210 -31.52 7.66 -32.11
C ASP A 210 -30.40 8.52 -31.47
N ASP A 211 -30.65 9.82 -31.32
CA ASP A 211 -29.70 10.81 -30.80
C ASP A 211 -29.87 11.05 -29.28
N VAL A 212 -28.76 11.02 -28.53
CA VAL A 212 -28.58 11.68 -27.22
C VAL A 212 -27.09 12.01 -27.01
N PRO A 213 -26.73 13.03 -26.20
CA PRO A 213 -25.77 14.04 -26.66
C PRO A 213 -24.40 14.02 -25.96
N ASP A 214 -23.50 14.89 -26.45
CA ASP A 214 -22.26 15.25 -25.76
C ASP A 214 -22.53 15.70 -24.31
N GLY A 215 -21.90 15.02 -23.36
CA GLY A 215 -21.99 15.28 -21.94
C GLY A 215 -20.61 15.23 -21.29
N ASP A 216 -19.91 16.38 -21.31
CA ASP A 216 -18.59 16.53 -20.68
C ASP A 216 -18.63 16.03 -19.22
N SER A 217 -17.76 15.06 -18.94
CA SER A 217 -17.74 14.27 -17.70
C SER A 217 -16.30 14.10 -17.16
N SER A 218 -15.43 15.07 -17.44
CA SER A 218 -14.00 15.04 -17.09
C SER A 218 -13.64 15.75 -15.77
N HIS A 219 -14.58 15.89 -14.83
CA HIS A 219 -14.37 16.62 -13.56
C HIS A 219 -15.08 15.98 -12.35
N LEU A 220 -14.53 14.91 -11.75
CA LEU A 220 -14.89 14.46 -10.38
C LEU A 220 -13.81 13.56 -9.69
N LEU A 221 -12.51 13.85 -9.85
CA LEU A 221 -11.44 13.29 -9.00
C LEU A 221 -10.37 14.35 -8.67
N ALA A 222 -10.79 15.43 -8.02
CA ALA A 222 -9.89 16.41 -7.43
C ALA A 222 -10.39 16.76 -6.02
N VAL A 223 -9.49 16.69 -5.02
CA VAL A 223 -9.75 17.23 -3.68
C VAL A 223 -9.77 18.76 -3.82
N PRO A 224 -10.82 19.48 -3.37
CA PRO A 224 -10.87 20.94 -3.51
C PRO A 224 -9.82 21.64 -2.64
N VAL A 225 -8.73 22.10 -3.26
CA VAL A 225 -7.80 23.04 -2.64
C VAL A 225 -8.54 24.37 -2.39
N PRO A 226 -8.51 24.96 -1.18
CA PRO A 226 -9.15 26.24 -0.91
C PRO A 226 -8.47 27.40 -1.68
N VAL A 227 -9.07 27.84 -2.77
CA VAL A 227 -8.62 29.02 -3.53
C VAL A 227 -9.10 30.30 -2.83
N PRO A 228 -8.22 31.26 -2.50
CA PRO A 228 -8.64 32.56 -1.98
C PRO A 228 -9.47 33.34 -3.02
N MET A 229 -10.60 33.89 -2.60
CA MET A 229 -11.40 34.81 -3.42
C MET A 229 -10.87 36.24 -3.25
N ASP A 230 -10.43 36.86 -4.35
CA ASP A 230 -10.06 38.28 -4.36
C ASP A 230 -11.30 39.20 -4.14
N PRO A 231 -11.14 40.35 -3.47
CA PRO A 231 -12.27 41.14 -2.99
C PRO A 231 -12.86 42.08 -4.05
N ALA A 232 -14.17 41.94 -4.29
CA ALA A 232 -14.96 42.98 -4.97
C ALA A 232 -15.39 44.08 -3.98
N THR A 233 -15.28 45.34 -4.39
CA THR A 233 -15.49 46.51 -3.53
C THR A 233 -16.96 46.84 -3.26
N THR A 234 -17.37 46.85 -1.99
CA THR A 234 -18.53 47.61 -1.49
C THR A 234 -18.25 48.15 -0.09
N GLU A 235 -18.49 49.45 0.12
CA GLU A 235 -18.69 50.07 1.43
C GLU A 235 -19.96 49.46 2.08
N ASP A 236 -20.16 49.33 3.39
CA ASP A 236 -19.99 50.32 4.48
C ASP A 236 -20.10 49.62 5.87
N ALA A 237 -19.99 50.38 6.96
CA ALA A 237 -20.36 50.10 8.37
C ALA A 237 -19.51 49.06 9.15
N ALA A 238 -18.86 49.52 10.22
CA ALA A 238 -17.95 48.72 11.06
C ALA A 238 -18.62 48.08 12.29
N VAL A 239 -18.29 46.81 12.56
CA VAL A 239 -18.43 46.17 13.88
C VAL A 239 -17.15 45.38 14.18
N ALA A 240 -16.30 45.91 15.06
CA ALA A 240 -15.03 45.27 15.42
C ALA A 240 -15.23 44.06 16.35
N LYS A 241 -15.29 42.85 15.77
CA LYS A 241 -15.04 41.62 16.52
C LYS A 241 -13.54 41.39 16.65
N GLN A 242 -13.04 41.27 17.87
CA GLN A 242 -11.67 40.84 18.13
C GLN A 242 -11.50 39.39 17.67
N VAL A 243 -10.58 39.16 16.74
CA VAL A 243 -10.18 37.81 16.34
C VAL A 243 -9.30 37.24 17.45
N PRO A 244 -9.51 35.99 17.92
CA PRO A 244 -8.61 35.36 18.87
C PRO A 244 -7.18 35.30 18.31
N GLU A 245 -6.20 35.68 19.12
CA GLU A 245 -4.79 35.62 18.75
C GLU A 245 -4.37 34.15 18.54
N VAL A 246 -4.14 33.78 17.28
CA VAL A 246 -3.73 32.42 16.92
C VAL A 246 -2.33 32.21 17.47
N ALA A 247 -2.16 31.19 18.31
CA ALA A 247 -0.86 30.85 18.88
C ALA A 247 0.18 30.67 17.76
N PRO A 248 1.39 31.24 17.89
CA PRO A 248 2.39 31.17 16.83
C PRO A 248 2.70 29.72 16.49
N ARG A 249 2.69 29.38 15.19
CA ARG A 249 3.10 28.05 14.71
C ARG A 249 4.49 27.74 15.29
N PRO A 250 4.76 26.51 15.76
CA PRO A 250 6.06 26.15 16.28
C PRO A 250 7.14 26.38 15.21
N PRO A 251 8.36 26.81 15.60
CA PRO A 251 9.42 27.07 14.63
C PRO A 251 9.75 25.80 13.85
N GLU A 252 9.67 25.93 12.53
CA GLU A 252 9.94 24.87 11.57
C GLU A 252 11.42 24.42 11.66
N ARG A 253 11.66 23.12 11.45
CA ARG A 253 13.01 22.55 11.51
C ARG A 253 13.83 23.03 10.31
N ASP A 254 15.02 23.56 10.58
CA ASP A 254 15.95 24.10 9.57
C ASP A 254 16.53 23.01 8.64
N PHE A 255 16.74 21.80 9.18
CA PHE A 255 17.44 20.66 8.55
C PHE A 255 18.90 20.90 8.14
N ALA A 256 19.43 22.12 8.29
CA ALA A 256 20.85 22.43 8.16
C ALA A 256 21.75 21.44 8.94
N GLY A 257 22.76 20.89 8.29
CA GLY A 257 23.72 19.96 8.89
C GLY A 257 23.21 18.53 9.10
N THR A 258 21.99 18.19 8.65
CA THR A 258 21.53 16.79 8.60
C THR A 258 22.21 16.01 7.45
N PRO A 259 22.24 14.66 7.48
CA PRO A 259 22.80 13.85 6.40
C PRO A 259 22.18 14.16 5.04
N TYR A 260 23.02 14.19 3.99
CA TYR A 260 22.60 14.46 2.62
C TYR A 260 21.72 13.31 2.09
N VAL A 261 20.49 13.63 1.67
CA VAL A 261 19.58 12.70 0.99
C VAL A 261 19.44 13.17 -0.46
N PRO A 262 19.87 12.37 -1.46
CA PRO A 262 19.76 12.76 -2.87
C PRO A 262 18.29 12.81 -3.31
N VAL A 263 17.96 13.82 -4.13
CA VAL A 263 16.62 14.03 -4.67
C VAL A 263 16.61 13.77 -6.17
N TYR A 264 15.74 12.84 -6.57
CA TYR A 264 15.44 12.51 -7.95
C TYR A 264 14.04 13.04 -8.31
N VAL A 265 13.77 13.25 -9.60
CA VAL A 265 12.43 13.59 -10.09
C VAL A 265 11.99 12.57 -11.14
N MET A 266 10.80 12.00 -10.98
CA MET A 266 10.27 11.06 -11.98
C MET A 266 9.82 11.80 -13.25
N LEU A 267 10.22 11.30 -14.42
CA LEU A 267 9.83 11.86 -15.72
C LEU A 267 8.35 11.56 -16.07
N PRO A 268 7.75 12.24 -17.07
CA PRO A 268 6.43 11.90 -17.59
C PRO A 268 6.33 10.43 -18.02
N LEU A 269 5.19 9.77 -17.77
CA LEU A 269 4.99 8.34 -18.07
C LEU A 269 5.27 8.01 -19.55
N GLY A 270 4.79 8.87 -20.45
CA GLY A 270 4.96 8.76 -21.90
C GLY A 270 6.25 9.38 -22.46
N VAL A 271 7.28 9.67 -21.64
CA VAL A 271 8.51 10.37 -22.11
C VAL A 271 9.24 9.66 -23.26
N VAL A 272 9.10 8.33 -23.36
CA VAL A 272 9.44 7.54 -24.55
C VAL A 272 8.18 6.88 -25.10
N ASN A 273 7.87 7.15 -26.37
CA ASN A 273 6.69 6.58 -27.02
C ASN A 273 6.94 5.16 -27.60
N VAL A 274 5.89 4.50 -28.07
CA VAL A 274 5.95 3.14 -28.63
C VAL A 274 6.79 3.03 -29.93
N ASN A 275 7.06 4.13 -30.63
CA ASN A 275 7.94 4.15 -31.79
C ASN A 275 9.44 4.12 -31.38
N GLY A 276 9.75 4.38 -30.10
CA GLY A 276 11.11 4.60 -29.62
C GLY A 276 11.60 6.03 -29.84
N GLU A 277 10.71 7.02 -29.75
CA GLU A 277 11.02 8.45 -29.84
C GLU A 277 10.87 9.12 -28.47
N VAL A 278 11.68 10.15 -28.19
CA VAL A 278 11.57 10.96 -26.96
C VAL A 278 10.56 12.08 -27.21
N VAL A 279 9.48 12.11 -26.43
CA VAL A 279 8.40 13.11 -26.55
C VAL A 279 8.89 14.47 -26.05
N ASP A 280 8.56 15.54 -26.79
CA ASP A 280 8.86 16.95 -26.49
C ASP A 280 10.31 17.21 -26.03
N ALA A 281 11.27 16.53 -26.67
CA ALA A 281 12.67 16.46 -26.27
C ALA A 281 13.34 17.82 -25.97
N ASP A 282 13.03 18.88 -26.72
CA ASP A 282 13.60 20.22 -26.48
C ASP A 282 12.97 20.90 -25.25
N GLU A 283 11.68 20.68 -24.95
CA GLU A 283 11.06 21.14 -23.70
C GLU A 283 11.63 20.37 -22.52
N LEU A 284 11.72 19.04 -22.64
CA LEU A 284 12.31 18.16 -21.62
C LEU A 284 13.76 18.55 -21.29
N VAL A 285 14.61 18.78 -22.30
CA VAL A 285 15.99 19.25 -22.10
C VAL A 285 16.04 20.66 -21.48
N GLY A 286 15.03 21.50 -21.71
CA GLY A 286 14.82 22.75 -20.97
C GLY A 286 14.53 22.49 -19.49
N GLN A 287 13.52 21.68 -19.19
CA GLN A 287 13.10 21.32 -17.83
C GLN A 287 14.24 20.67 -17.03
N LEU A 288 14.96 19.70 -17.61
CA LEU A 288 16.10 19.01 -16.98
C LEU A 288 17.24 19.97 -16.61
N ARG A 289 17.50 21.02 -17.40
CA ARG A 289 18.48 22.06 -17.06
C ARG A 289 18.06 22.88 -15.84
N VAL A 290 16.76 23.19 -15.72
CA VAL A 290 16.22 23.92 -14.56
C VAL A 290 16.31 23.05 -13.31
N LEU A 291 15.88 21.79 -13.37
CA LEU A 291 16.06 20.83 -12.26
C LEU A 291 17.53 20.75 -11.82
N LYS A 292 18.48 20.64 -12.77
CA LYS A 292 19.90 20.56 -12.43
C LYS A 292 20.44 21.85 -11.80
N ALA A 293 19.94 23.02 -12.19
CA ALA A 293 20.30 24.29 -11.58
C ALA A 293 19.75 24.44 -10.15
N THR A 294 18.59 23.85 -9.86
CA THR A 294 17.98 23.74 -8.53
C THR A 294 18.72 22.76 -7.60
N GLY A 295 19.68 21.99 -8.12
CA GLY A 295 20.52 21.07 -7.36
C GLY A 295 20.17 19.58 -7.51
N VAL A 296 19.05 19.25 -8.18
CA VAL A 296 18.53 17.88 -8.33
C VAL A 296 19.63 16.91 -8.80
N ASP A 297 19.74 15.78 -8.09
CA ASP A 297 20.78 14.77 -8.28
C ASP A 297 20.62 14.06 -9.62
N GLY A 298 19.39 13.63 -9.91
CA GLY A 298 19.04 12.80 -11.05
C GLY A 298 17.54 12.77 -11.36
N VAL A 299 17.17 11.82 -12.22
CA VAL A 299 15.76 11.56 -12.58
C VAL A 299 15.46 10.07 -12.57
N MET A 300 14.19 9.72 -12.35
CA MET A 300 13.68 8.35 -12.48
C MET A 300 12.87 8.19 -13.77
N VAL A 301 12.99 7.04 -14.45
CA VAL A 301 12.24 6.73 -15.67
C VAL A 301 11.81 5.26 -15.76
N ASP A 302 10.59 5.04 -16.23
CA ASP A 302 10.05 3.73 -16.59
C ASP A 302 10.64 3.21 -17.91
N CYS A 303 11.29 2.04 -17.87
CA CYS A 303 11.59 1.24 -19.06
C CYS A 303 10.43 0.27 -19.34
N TRP A 304 9.38 0.78 -19.99
CA TRP A 304 8.16 0.04 -20.32
C TRP A 304 8.43 -1.20 -21.15
N TRP A 305 8.18 -2.37 -20.56
CA TRP A 305 8.28 -3.66 -21.26
C TRP A 305 7.41 -3.68 -22.52
N GLY A 306 6.22 -3.08 -22.43
CA GLY A 306 5.25 -2.87 -23.51
C GLY A 306 5.75 -2.09 -24.73
N ASN A 307 6.65 -1.12 -24.54
CA ASN A 307 7.26 -0.36 -25.65
C ASN A 307 8.51 -1.06 -26.20
N VAL A 308 9.30 -1.69 -25.33
CA VAL A 308 10.64 -2.19 -25.70
C VAL A 308 10.60 -3.58 -26.33
N GLU A 309 9.83 -4.54 -25.81
CA GLU A 309 9.64 -5.90 -26.41
C GLU A 309 8.28 -6.00 -27.13
N ALA A 310 7.77 -4.86 -27.63
CA ALA A 310 6.38 -4.64 -27.99
C ALA A 310 5.77 -5.69 -28.94
N HIS A 311 6.47 -6.01 -30.02
CA HIS A 311 5.91 -6.76 -31.14
C HIS A 311 6.16 -8.27 -31.05
N ARG A 312 7.38 -8.67 -30.66
CA ARG A 312 7.85 -10.05 -30.80
C ARG A 312 8.83 -10.42 -29.66
N PRO A 313 8.80 -11.67 -29.16
CA PRO A 313 9.76 -12.15 -28.16
C PRO A 313 11.22 -11.89 -28.55
N GLN A 314 12.00 -11.38 -27.59
CA GLN A 314 13.44 -11.12 -27.70
C GLN A 314 13.87 -10.09 -28.76
N GLU A 315 12.93 -9.33 -29.32
CA GLU A 315 13.20 -8.22 -30.25
C GLU A 315 13.05 -6.88 -29.52
N TYR A 316 14.15 -6.40 -28.90
CA TYR A 316 14.17 -5.24 -28.01
C TYR A 316 14.51 -3.91 -28.73
N ASN A 317 13.63 -2.91 -28.64
CA ASN A 317 13.86 -1.55 -29.17
C ASN A 317 14.21 -0.55 -28.07
N TRP A 318 15.51 -0.37 -27.82
CA TRP A 318 16.03 0.59 -26.84
C TRP A 318 16.26 2.01 -27.39
N THR A 319 15.87 2.31 -28.64
CA THR A 319 16.28 3.53 -29.37
C THR A 319 15.89 4.83 -28.64
N GLY A 320 14.66 4.92 -28.14
CA GLY A 320 14.19 6.11 -27.42
C GLY A 320 14.88 6.30 -26.08
N TYR A 321 15.07 5.20 -25.34
CA TYR A 321 15.80 5.19 -24.07
C TYR A 321 17.27 5.57 -24.24
N LYS A 322 17.96 5.09 -25.28
CA LYS A 322 19.30 5.57 -25.66
C LYS A 322 19.35 7.08 -25.86
N ARG A 323 18.38 7.62 -26.61
CA ARG A 323 18.34 9.06 -26.91
C ARG A 323 18.04 9.90 -25.66
N LEU A 324 17.16 9.41 -24.78
CA LEU A 324 16.85 10.03 -23.49
C LEU A 324 18.05 9.98 -22.52
N PHE A 325 18.67 8.82 -22.34
CA PHE A 325 19.79 8.64 -21.40
C PHE A 325 21.01 9.45 -21.85
N GLN A 326 21.22 9.61 -23.16
CA GLN A 326 22.23 10.52 -23.71
C GLN A 326 21.99 11.96 -23.22
N MET A 327 20.76 12.49 -23.32
CA MET A 327 20.43 13.85 -22.86
C MET A 327 20.68 14.02 -21.35
N ILE A 328 20.31 13.01 -20.56
CA ILE A 328 20.47 13.00 -19.10
C ILE A 328 21.97 12.99 -18.71
N ARG A 329 22.78 12.17 -19.40
CA ARG A 329 24.25 12.12 -19.23
C ARG A 329 24.93 13.43 -19.66
N GLU A 330 24.51 14.02 -20.78
CA GLU A 330 25.02 15.32 -21.25
C GLU A 330 24.76 16.46 -20.24
N LEU A 331 23.64 16.38 -19.49
CA LEU A 331 23.30 17.30 -18.40
C LEU A 331 23.88 16.92 -17.02
N LYS A 332 24.60 15.81 -16.91
CA LYS A 332 25.22 15.29 -15.67
C LYS A 332 24.21 15.09 -14.52
N LEU A 333 23.03 14.62 -14.88
CA LEU A 333 22.05 14.06 -13.94
C LEU A 333 22.33 12.57 -13.74
N LYS A 334 22.09 12.06 -12.53
CA LYS A 334 22.01 10.61 -12.28
C LYS A 334 20.69 10.04 -12.80
N LEU A 335 20.62 8.72 -12.88
CA LEU A 335 19.49 8.01 -13.46
C LEU A 335 19.10 6.80 -12.60
N GLN A 336 17.85 6.80 -12.10
CA GLN A 336 17.19 5.60 -11.61
C GLN A 336 16.32 5.04 -12.74
N VAL A 337 16.31 3.73 -12.94
CA VAL A 337 15.54 3.10 -14.03
C VAL A 337 14.63 2.01 -13.49
N VAL A 338 13.32 2.11 -13.76
CA VAL A 338 12.34 1.09 -13.38
C VAL A 338 12.24 0.05 -14.49
N MET A 339 12.38 -1.23 -14.16
CA MET A 339 12.09 -2.36 -15.05
C MET A 339 10.58 -2.61 -15.06
N SER A 340 9.85 -1.79 -15.83
CA SER A 340 8.39 -1.67 -15.78
C SER A 340 7.70 -2.82 -16.53
N PHE A 341 7.63 -3.99 -15.89
CA PHE A 341 6.97 -5.21 -16.36
C PHE A 341 5.43 -5.18 -16.25
N HIS A 342 4.83 -3.99 -16.30
CA HIS A 342 3.40 -3.77 -16.09
C HIS A 342 2.80 -2.80 -17.14
N GLU A 343 1.48 -2.78 -17.24
CA GLU A 343 0.70 -1.81 -18.02
C GLU A 343 0.66 -0.46 -17.29
N CYS A 344 0.99 0.62 -18.01
CA CYS A 344 0.59 1.97 -17.62
C CYS A 344 -0.85 2.21 -18.08
N GLY A 345 -1.69 2.81 -17.24
CA GLY A 345 -3.03 3.26 -17.61
C GLY A 345 -4.11 2.74 -16.65
N GLY A 346 -4.89 3.66 -16.07
CA GLY A 346 -6.07 3.33 -15.27
C GLY A 346 -5.82 3.06 -13.78
N ASN A 347 -4.60 3.29 -13.29
CA ASN A 347 -4.35 3.62 -11.89
C ASN A 347 -4.46 5.14 -11.68
N VAL A 348 -4.41 5.60 -10.43
CA VAL A 348 -4.49 7.04 -10.11
C VAL A 348 -3.17 7.72 -10.50
N GLY A 349 -3.26 8.74 -11.36
CA GLY A 349 -2.10 9.48 -11.86
C GLY A 349 -1.58 9.03 -13.23
N ASP A 350 -2.18 8.00 -13.83
CA ASP A 350 -1.85 7.60 -15.21
C ASP A 350 -2.48 8.56 -16.24
N ASP A 351 -1.64 9.31 -16.96
CA ASP A 351 -2.06 10.22 -18.05
C ASP A 351 -1.91 9.60 -19.46
N VAL A 352 -1.27 8.43 -19.55
CA VAL A 352 -1.08 7.64 -20.79
C VAL A 352 -1.51 6.19 -20.61
N SER A 353 -1.65 5.46 -21.72
CA SER A 353 -1.85 4.02 -21.72
C SER A 353 -0.75 3.32 -22.50
N ILE A 354 -0.02 2.42 -21.82
CA ILE A 354 1.09 1.63 -22.37
C ILE A 354 0.86 0.18 -21.93
N PRO A 355 0.24 -0.67 -22.77
CA PRO A 355 -0.11 -2.04 -22.40
C PRO A 355 1.11 -2.96 -22.35
N LEU A 356 0.95 -4.13 -21.72
CA LEU A 356 1.90 -5.24 -21.89
C LEU A 356 2.09 -5.60 -23.39
N PRO A 357 3.25 -6.19 -23.79
CA PRO A 357 3.54 -6.46 -25.20
C PRO A 357 2.42 -7.19 -25.95
N HIS A 358 2.28 -6.90 -27.24
CA HIS A 358 1.19 -7.44 -28.06
C HIS A 358 1.20 -8.97 -28.07
N TRP A 359 2.38 -9.59 -28.18
CA TRP A 359 2.54 -11.04 -28.17
C TRP A 359 2.16 -11.69 -26.82
N VAL A 360 2.25 -10.96 -25.70
CA VAL A 360 1.76 -11.41 -24.38
C VAL A 360 0.23 -11.34 -24.35
N THR A 361 -0.32 -10.22 -24.83
CA THR A 361 -1.77 -10.00 -24.93
C THR A 361 -2.45 -11.04 -25.84
N GLU A 362 -1.80 -11.45 -26.93
CA GLU A 362 -2.27 -12.56 -27.79
C GLU A 362 -2.32 -13.90 -27.05
N ILE A 363 -1.30 -14.22 -26.23
CA ILE A 363 -1.32 -15.41 -25.38
C ILE A 363 -2.46 -15.31 -24.37
N GLY A 364 -2.63 -14.15 -23.73
CA GLY A 364 -3.72 -13.86 -22.80
C GLY A 364 -5.13 -14.12 -23.36
N ARG A 365 -5.37 -13.81 -24.64
CA ARG A 365 -6.64 -14.12 -25.33
C ARG A 365 -6.93 -15.64 -25.42
N SER A 366 -5.90 -16.48 -25.46
CA SER A 366 -6.02 -17.95 -25.54
C SER A 366 -5.81 -18.66 -24.19
N ASN A 367 -5.20 -17.98 -23.23
CA ASN A 367 -4.80 -18.48 -21.92
C ASN A 367 -4.98 -17.35 -20.88
N PRO A 368 -6.23 -16.97 -20.52
CA PRO A 368 -6.51 -15.83 -19.64
C PRO A 368 -5.98 -16.02 -18.22
N ASP A 369 -5.61 -17.25 -17.85
CA ASP A 369 -4.98 -17.57 -16.57
C ASP A 369 -3.50 -17.14 -16.47
N ILE A 370 -2.89 -16.52 -17.50
CA ILE A 370 -1.61 -15.82 -17.32
C ILE A 370 -1.74 -14.55 -16.45
N TYR A 371 -2.98 -14.11 -16.22
CA TYR A 371 -3.32 -12.87 -15.53
C TYR A 371 -3.91 -13.13 -14.14
N PHE A 372 -3.67 -12.19 -13.22
CA PHE A 372 -4.32 -12.20 -11.91
C PHE A 372 -5.85 -12.17 -12.06
N THR A 373 -6.52 -12.90 -11.17
CA THR A 373 -7.94 -13.22 -11.33
C THR A 373 -8.65 -13.17 -9.98
N ASP A 374 -9.77 -12.46 -9.92
CA ASP A 374 -10.59 -12.33 -8.71
C ASP A 374 -11.65 -13.44 -8.57
N ARG A 375 -12.44 -13.39 -7.48
CA ARG A 375 -13.45 -14.42 -7.20
C ARG A 375 -14.57 -14.47 -8.24
N ALA A 376 -14.83 -13.36 -8.94
CA ALA A 376 -15.81 -13.27 -10.03
C ALA A 376 -15.25 -13.77 -11.37
N GLY A 377 -13.95 -14.09 -11.46
CA GLY A 377 -13.27 -14.51 -12.67
C GLY A 377 -12.85 -13.37 -13.60
N ARG A 378 -12.95 -12.10 -13.15
CA ARG A 378 -12.44 -10.92 -13.87
C ARG A 378 -10.92 -10.98 -13.88
N ARG A 379 -10.30 -10.57 -14.99
CA ARG A 379 -8.85 -10.71 -15.23
C ARG A 379 -8.21 -9.33 -15.23
N ASN A 380 -7.30 -9.07 -14.29
CA ASN A 380 -6.46 -7.87 -14.34
C ASN A 380 -5.31 -8.12 -15.33
N THR A 381 -5.30 -7.41 -16.45
CA THR A 381 -4.32 -7.56 -17.55
C THR A 381 -3.01 -6.82 -17.30
N GLU A 382 -2.87 -6.14 -16.17
CA GLU A 382 -1.85 -5.13 -15.91
C GLU A 382 -0.47 -5.74 -15.73
N CYS A 383 -0.40 -6.95 -15.16
CA CYS A 383 0.83 -7.71 -14.94
C CYS A 383 0.54 -9.23 -14.99
N LEU A 384 1.60 -10.03 -15.13
CA LEU A 384 1.48 -11.49 -15.15
C LEU A 384 1.26 -12.05 -13.74
N SER A 385 0.38 -13.05 -13.61
CA SER A 385 0.21 -13.79 -12.36
C SER A 385 1.49 -14.56 -12.01
N TRP A 386 1.96 -14.40 -10.77
CA TRP A 386 3.09 -15.16 -10.22
C TRP A 386 2.87 -16.68 -10.24
N GLY A 387 1.64 -17.14 -10.48
CA GLY A 387 1.32 -18.54 -10.77
C GLY A 387 2.07 -19.12 -11.98
N ILE A 388 2.44 -18.28 -12.97
CA ILE A 388 3.17 -18.71 -14.17
C ILE A 388 4.70 -18.51 -14.11
N ASP A 389 5.26 -18.09 -12.97
CA ASP A 389 6.71 -17.91 -12.76
C ASP A 389 7.55 -19.12 -13.20
N LYS A 390 7.00 -20.33 -13.02
CA LYS A 390 7.67 -21.62 -13.26
C LYS A 390 7.03 -22.43 -14.40
N GLU A 391 6.07 -21.86 -15.14
CA GLU A 391 5.28 -22.56 -16.16
C GLU A 391 5.63 -22.01 -17.55
N ARG A 392 6.00 -22.89 -18.51
CA ARG A 392 6.53 -22.50 -19.83
C ARG A 392 5.44 -22.08 -20.84
N VAL A 393 4.62 -21.11 -20.46
CA VAL A 393 3.41 -20.71 -21.23
C VAL A 393 3.61 -19.45 -22.07
N LEU A 394 4.77 -18.80 -21.99
CA LEU A 394 5.11 -17.59 -22.78
C LEU A 394 5.98 -17.98 -23.99
N GLN A 395 5.34 -18.64 -24.96
CA GLN A 395 6.00 -19.23 -26.16
C GLN A 395 7.20 -20.12 -25.81
N GLY A 396 7.08 -20.91 -24.74
CA GLY A 396 8.13 -21.80 -24.24
C GLY A 396 9.03 -21.20 -23.15
N ARG A 397 8.99 -19.89 -22.92
CA ARG A 397 9.60 -19.23 -21.75
C ARG A 397 8.65 -19.24 -20.54
N THR A 398 9.19 -19.13 -19.33
CA THR A 398 8.43 -18.77 -18.12
C THR A 398 8.44 -17.24 -17.90
N ALA A 399 7.61 -16.71 -17.00
CA ALA A 399 7.59 -15.26 -16.73
C ALA A 399 8.95 -14.73 -16.24
N VAL A 400 9.61 -15.44 -15.30
CA VAL A 400 10.90 -15.00 -14.75
C VAL A 400 12.05 -15.08 -15.77
N GLU A 401 11.98 -15.98 -16.75
CA GLU A 401 12.93 -16.02 -17.87
C GLU A 401 12.75 -14.82 -18.82
N VAL A 402 11.50 -14.40 -19.07
CA VAL A 402 11.19 -13.21 -19.87
C VAL A 402 11.75 -11.95 -19.20
N TYR A 403 11.51 -11.79 -17.89
CA TYR A 403 12.04 -10.67 -17.12
C TYR A 403 13.58 -10.68 -17.11
N PHE A 404 14.22 -11.84 -16.98
CA PHE A 404 15.67 -11.96 -17.02
C PHE A 404 16.27 -11.66 -18.40
N ASP A 405 15.64 -12.12 -19.49
CA ASP A 405 16.08 -11.77 -20.85
C ASP A 405 16.02 -10.25 -21.08
N PHE A 406 14.96 -9.59 -20.59
CA PHE A 406 14.79 -8.14 -20.66
C PHE A 406 15.85 -7.39 -19.85
N MET A 407 16.03 -7.74 -18.56
CA MET A 407 17.05 -7.14 -17.69
C MET A 407 18.47 -7.33 -18.25
N ARG A 408 18.77 -8.51 -18.81
CA ARG A 408 20.05 -8.79 -19.48
C ARG A 408 20.21 -7.96 -20.76
N SER A 409 19.15 -7.76 -21.55
CA SER A 409 19.20 -6.88 -22.73
C SER A 409 19.49 -5.44 -22.32
N PHE A 410 18.81 -4.93 -21.28
CA PHE A 410 19.08 -3.61 -20.72
C PHE A 410 20.54 -3.47 -20.24
N ARG A 411 21.02 -4.44 -19.43
CA ARG A 411 22.41 -4.45 -18.93
C ARG A 411 23.43 -4.35 -20.06
N VAL A 412 23.27 -5.13 -21.13
CA VAL A 412 24.20 -5.16 -22.27
C VAL A 412 24.12 -3.89 -23.11
N GLU A 413 22.93 -3.33 -23.28
CA GLU A 413 22.70 -2.16 -24.14
C GLU A 413 23.18 -0.84 -23.50
N PHE A 414 23.15 -0.75 -22.17
CA PHE A 414 23.51 0.44 -21.41
C PHE A 414 24.79 0.28 -20.57
N ASP A 415 25.67 -0.66 -20.95
CA ASP A 415 26.91 -1.00 -20.21
C ASP A 415 27.75 0.23 -19.83
N GLU A 416 28.01 1.12 -20.80
CA GLU A 416 28.74 2.37 -20.57
C GLU A 416 28.08 3.31 -19.54
N TYR A 417 26.75 3.25 -19.33
CA TYR A 417 26.06 4.06 -18.33
C TYR A 417 26.16 3.49 -16.91
N PHE A 418 26.45 2.18 -16.78
CA PHE A 418 26.85 1.56 -15.52
C PHE A 418 28.34 1.84 -15.23
N GLU A 419 29.22 1.76 -16.23
CA GLU A 419 30.66 2.07 -16.08
C GLU A 419 30.92 3.55 -15.79
N ASP A 420 30.22 4.48 -16.45
CA ASP A 420 30.21 5.92 -16.12
C ASP A 420 29.55 6.21 -14.75
N GLY A 421 28.86 5.21 -14.17
CA GLY A 421 28.07 5.35 -12.94
C GLY A 421 26.91 6.35 -13.08
N ILE A 422 26.39 6.58 -14.29
CA ILE A 422 25.25 7.48 -14.54
C ILE A 422 23.97 6.85 -14.03
N ILE A 423 23.78 5.55 -14.32
CA ILE A 423 22.75 4.74 -13.66
C ILE A 423 23.20 4.53 -12.21
N SER A 424 22.45 5.08 -11.27
CA SER A 424 22.69 4.87 -9.83
C SER A 424 21.96 3.64 -9.30
N GLU A 425 20.81 3.29 -9.90
CA GLU A 425 19.91 2.26 -9.36
C GLU A 425 18.96 1.70 -10.42
N ILE A 426 18.61 0.42 -10.28
CA ILE A 426 17.55 -0.23 -11.05
C ILE A 426 16.40 -0.64 -10.10
N GLU A 427 15.22 -0.05 -10.23
CA GLU A 427 14.03 -0.57 -9.56
C GLU A 427 13.46 -1.75 -10.34
N ILE A 428 13.14 -2.84 -9.63
CA ILE A 428 12.62 -4.07 -10.23
C ILE A 428 11.10 -4.12 -10.03
N GLY A 429 10.35 -4.01 -11.14
CA GLY A 429 8.89 -4.14 -11.09
C GLY A 429 8.45 -5.57 -10.78
N LEU A 430 7.63 -5.77 -9.74
CA LEU A 430 7.20 -7.10 -9.26
C LEU A 430 5.68 -7.33 -9.30
N GLY A 431 4.91 -6.38 -9.81
CA GLY A 431 3.45 -6.46 -9.89
C GLY A 431 2.79 -5.25 -10.54
N ALA A 432 1.52 -5.02 -10.19
CA ALA A 432 0.74 -3.86 -10.61
C ALA A 432 1.36 -2.54 -10.09
N CYS A 433 1.33 -1.47 -10.90
CA CYS A 433 2.16 -0.27 -10.73
C CYS A 433 3.68 -0.53 -10.54
N GLY A 434 4.18 -1.72 -10.88
CA GLY A 434 5.55 -2.18 -10.56
C GLY A 434 5.72 -2.64 -9.10
N GLU A 435 4.72 -2.45 -8.25
CA GLU A 435 4.79 -2.67 -6.81
C GLU A 435 4.73 -4.18 -6.46
N LEU A 436 5.43 -4.58 -5.40
CA LEU A 436 5.38 -5.94 -4.87
C LEU A 436 4.07 -6.20 -4.12
N ARG A 437 2.97 -6.37 -4.87
CA ARG A 437 1.63 -6.68 -4.35
C ARG A 437 0.76 -7.37 -5.41
N TYR A 438 -0.36 -7.94 -4.96
CA TYR A 438 -1.46 -8.32 -5.85
C TYR A 438 -2.26 -7.08 -6.32
N PRO A 439 -2.92 -7.13 -7.49
CA PRO A 439 -3.84 -6.08 -7.95
C PRO A 439 -5.20 -6.16 -7.22
N SER A 440 -5.21 -5.95 -5.89
CA SER A 440 -6.41 -6.14 -5.05
C SER A 440 -7.37 -4.95 -5.00
N TYR A 441 -6.94 -3.76 -5.43
CA TYR A 441 -7.75 -2.52 -5.48
C TYR A 441 -7.86 -1.86 -6.89
N PRO A 442 -8.13 -2.62 -7.98
CA PRO A 442 -8.09 -2.08 -9.34
C PRO A 442 -9.36 -1.24 -9.64
N ALA A 443 -9.18 0.06 -9.88
CA ALA A 443 -10.26 0.97 -10.26
C ALA A 443 -11.02 0.48 -11.51
N LYS A 444 -10.32 -0.16 -12.47
CA LYS A 444 -10.89 -0.81 -13.66
C LYS A 444 -11.99 -1.84 -13.35
N HIS A 445 -12.00 -2.47 -12.18
CA HIS A 445 -13.04 -3.44 -11.77
C HIS A 445 -14.10 -2.84 -10.84
N GLY A 446 -14.08 -1.52 -10.63
CA GLY A 446 -15.04 -0.79 -9.80
C GLY A 446 -14.69 -0.73 -8.31
N TRP A 447 -13.45 -1.05 -7.92
CA TRP A 447 -12.95 -0.71 -6.59
C TRP A 447 -12.94 0.82 -6.39
N LYS A 448 -13.25 1.26 -5.17
CA LYS A 448 -13.17 2.67 -4.74
C LYS A 448 -12.60 2.73 -3.33
N TYR A 449 -11.78 3.74 -3.05
CA TYR A 449 -11.31 4.01 -1.69
C TYR A 449 -12.50 4.30 -0.76
N PRO A 450 -12.52 3.78 0.49
CA PRO A 450 -11.50 2.95 1.13
C PRO A 450 -11.81 1.44 1.11
N GLY A 451 -12.38 0.86 0.04
CA GLY A 451 -12.79 -0.56 0.03
C GLY A 451 -11.68 -1.57 0.36
N ILE A 452 -12.01 -2.68 1.02
CA ILE A 452 -11.04 -3.72 1.45
C ILE A 452 -10.30 -4.45 0.31
N GLY A 453 -10.75 -4.33 -0.94
CA GLY A 453 -10.18 -5.06 -2.07
C GLY A 453 -10.70 -6.50 -2.21
N GLU A 454 -10.12 -7.28 -3.13
CA GLU A 454 -10.38 -8.73 -3.26
C GLU A 454 -9.08 -9.53 -3.45
N PHE A 455 -9.03 -10.75 -2.93
CA PHE A 455 -7.93 -11.69 -3.18
C PHE A 455 -7.83 -12.06 -4.68
N GLN A 456 -6.65 -11.97 -5.27
CA GLN A 456 -6.44 -12.13 -6.73
C GLN A 456 -5.92 -13.52 -7.15
N CYS A 457 -6.21 -14.54 -6.34
CA CYS A 457 -5.62 -15.87 -6.42
C CYS A 457 -6.37 -16.89 -7.30
N TYR A 458 -7.36 -16.48 -8.10
CA TYR A 458 -8.34 -17.39 -8.70
C TYR A 458 -7.97 -17.90 -10.11
N ASP A 459 -6.78 -17.58 -10.63
CA ASP A 459 -6.28 -18.18 -11.86
C ASP A 459 -5.94 -19.67 -11.67
N ARG A 460 -5.94 -20.45 -12.76
CA ARG A 460 -5.74 -21.91 -12.65
C ARG A 460 -4.38 -22.34 -12.09
N TYR A 461 -3.34 -21.50 -12.15
CA TYR A 461 -2.00 -21.83 -11.68
C TYR A 461 -1.86 -21.54 -10.18
N LEU A 462 -2.37 -20.41 -9.71
CA LEU A 462 -2.47 -20.11 -8.28
C LEU A 462 -3.43 -21.08 -7.56
N GLN A 463 -4.58 -21.42 -8.16
CA GLN A 463 -5.47 -22.44 -7.61
C GLN A 463 -4.84 -23.85 -7.58
N LYS A 464 -4.02 -24.21 -8.58
CA LYS A 464 -3.21 -25.44 -8.63
C LYS A 464 -2.12 -25.44 -7.55
N ASN A 465 -1.55 -24.28 -7.22
CA ASN A 465 -0.56 -24.12 -6.16
C ASN A 465 -1.21 -24.24 -4.76
N LEU A 466 -2.28 -23.49 -4.50
CA LEU A 466 -3.07 -23.55 -3.26
C LEU A 466 -3.55 -24.97 -2.96
N ARG A 467 -4.02 -25.69 -3.98
CA ARG A 467 -4.42 -27.11 -3.84
C ARG A 467 -3.28 -27.99 -3.32
N ARG A 468 -2.08 -27.85 -3.89
CA ARG A 468 -0.87 -28.57 -3.43
C ARG A 468 -0.47 -28.18 -2.01
N ALA A 469 -0.60 -26.90 -1.64
CA ALA A 469 -0.31 -26.43 -0.28
C ALA A 469 -1.29 -27.01 0.75
N ALA A 470 -2.58 -27.10 0.40
CA ALA A 470 -3.62 -27.71 1.23
C ALA A 470 -3.45 -29.24 1.35
N GLU A 471 -3.13 -29.92 0.24
CA GLU A 471 -2.76 -31.34 0.20
C GLU A 471 -1.53 -31.64 1.07
N ALA A 472 -0.47 -30.83 0.99
CA ALA A 472 0.75 -30.99 1.78
C ALA A 472 0.54 -30.80 3.29
N ARG A 473 -0.51 -30.10 3.71
CA ARG A 473 -0.94 -30.00 5.11
C ARG A 473 -1.97 -31.05 5.53
N GLY A 474 -2.39 -31.95 4.64
CA GLY A 474 -3.44 -32.94 4.91
C GLY A 474 -4.86 -32.38 4.99
N HIS A 475 -5.08 -31.12 4.61
CA HIS A 475 -6.37 -30.42 4.73
C HIS A 475 -6.90 -30.01 3.35
N THR A 476 -7.21 -31.00 2.51
CA THR A 476 -7.66 -30.78 1.11
C THR A 476 -8.89 -29.87 0.98
N ILE A 477 -9.73 -29.76 2.01
CA ILE A 477 -10.87 -28.83 2.06
C ILE A 477 -10.47 -27.34 2.06
N TRP A 478 -9.22 -27.03 2.41
CA TRP A 478 -8.64 -25.67 2.38
C TRP A 478 -8.10 -25.28 0.98
N ALA A 479 -8.27 -26.13 -0.04
CA ALA A 479 -7.82 -25.88 -1.42
C ALA A 479 -8.70 -24.87 -2.19
N ARG A 480 -9.01 -23.71 -1.59
CA ARG A 480 -9.87 -22.64 -2.14
C ARG A 480 -9.61 -21.31 -1.45
N GLY A 481 -10.09 -20.21 -2.04
CA GLY A 481 -10.11 -18.88 -1.39
C GLY A 481 -11.27 -18.73 -0.38
N PRO A 482 -11.21 -17.75 0.54
CA PRO A 482 -12.22 -17.57 1.58
C PRO A 482 -13.59 -17.14 1.02
N ASP A 483 -14.64 -17.84 1.45
CA ASP A 483 -15.98 -17.70 0.87
C ASP A 483 -16.78 -16.49 1.39
N ASN A 484 -16.36 -15.92 2.52
CA ASN A 484 -17.02 -14.90 3.32
C ASN A 484 -16.23 -13.58 3.40
N ALA A 485 -15.27 -13.38 2.49
CA ALA A 485 -14.38 -12.22 2.43
C ALA A 485 -14.99 -10.94 1.80
N GLY A 486 -16.29 -10.91 1.54
CA GLY A 486 -16.95 -9.76 0.91
C GLY A 486 -16.61 -9.58 -0.57
N HIS A 487 -16.48 -8.33 -0.99
CA HIS A 487 -16.16 -7.88 -2.35
C HIS A 487 -15.32 -6.58 -2.30
N TYR A 488 -14.79 -6.10 -3.44
CA TYR A 488 -13.88 -4.94 -3.53
C TYR A 488 -14.22 -3.76 -2.61
N ASN A 489 -15.51 -3.38 -2.53
CA ASN A 489 -16.01 -2.22 -1.77
C ASN A 489 -16.72 -2.59 -0.45
N SER A 490 -16.38 -3.72 0.17
CA SER A 490 -16.87 -4.06 1.52
C SER A 490 -16.09 -3.27 2.59
N GLU A 491 -16.68 -3.14 3.77
CA GLU A 491 -15.99 -2.77 5.02
C GLU A 491 -15.62 -4.06 5.79
N PRO A 492 -14.53 -4.09 6.60
CA PRO A 492 -14.05 -5.33 7.24
C PRO A 492 -15.07 -5.98 8.18
N ASN A 493 -15.65 -5.16 9.05
CA ASN A 493 -16.75 -5.43 10.00
C ASN A 493 -18.01 -6.06 9.34
N LEU A 494 -18.26 -5.81 8.06
CA LEU A 494 -19.41 -6.35 7.30
C LEU A 494 -19.10 -7.68 6.60
N THR A 495 -17.89 -8.24 6.77
CA THR A 495 -17.50 -9.54 6.23
C THR A 495 -17.34 -10.58 7.34
N GLY A 496 -17.55 -11.87 7.02
CA GLY A 496 -17.26 -12.95 7.97
C GLY A 496 -15.77 -13.28 8.09
N PHE A 497 -14.96 -12.84 7.13
CA PHE A 497 -13.51 -13.10 7.13
C PHE A 497 -12.71 -12.03 7.89
N PHE A 498 -13.01 -10.74 7.70
CA PHE A 498 -12.18 -9.62 8.18
C PHE A 498 -12.75 -8.87 9.39
N CYS A 499 -13.92 -9.26 9.93
CA CYS A 499 -14.44 -8.66 11.16
C CYS A 499 -13.57 -9.04 12.37
N ASP A 500 -13.73 -8.33 13.50
CA ASP A 500 -13.00 -8.64 14.73
C ASP A 500 -13.35 -10.05 15.23
N GLY A 501 -12.34 -10.92 15.34
CA GLY A 501 -12.54 -12.35 15.63
C GLY A 501 -13.01 -13.21 14.45
N GLY A 502 -13.06 -12.65 13.23
CA GLY A 502 -13.46 -13.35 12.00
C GLY A 502 -12.45 -14.39 11.49
N ASP A 503 -12.80 -15.05 10.38
CA ASP A 503 -12.07 -16.22 9.88
C ASP A 503 -10.60 -15.97 9.52
N TYR A 504 -10.13 -14.72 9.35
CA TYR A 504 -8.73 -14.38 9.08
C TYR A 504 -7.75 -14.97 10.12
N ASP A 505 -8.15 -15.02 11.39
CA ASP A 505 -7.33 -15.53 12.49
C ASP A 505 -7.58 -17.03 12.79
N SER A 506 -8.53 -17.66 12.09
CA SER A 506 -8.80 -19.10 12.20
C SER A 506 -7.65 -19.95 11.65
N TYR A 507 -7.63 -21.26 11.96
CA TYR A 507 -6.67 -22.20 11.36
C TYR A 507 -6.67 -22.19 9.82
N TYR A 508 -7.83 -21.93 9.21
CA TYR A 508 -7.96 -21.82 7.76
C TYR A 508 -7.46 -20.46 7.25
N GLY A 509 -7.86 -19.36 7.88
CA GLY A 509 -7.41 -18.00 7.51
C GLY A 509 -5.90 -17.86 7.65
N ARG A 510 -5.33 -18.26 8.78
CA ARG A 510 -3.87 -18.30 9.01
C ARG A 510 -3.13 -19.17 7.99
N PHE A 511 -3.74 -20.28 7.53
CA PHE A 511 -3.17 -21.08 6.43
C PHE A 511 -3.22 -20.33 5.09
N PHE A 512 -4.40 -19.82 4.70
CA PHE A 512 -4.63 -19.18 3.41
C PHE A 512 -3.81 -17.91 3.27
N LEU A 513 -3.80 -17.03 4.29
CA LEU A 513 -3.05 -15.79 4.29
C LEU A 513 -1.54 -16.05 4.27
N ASN A 514 -1.04 -17.02 5.05
CA ASN A 514 0.37 -17.40 4.97
C ASN A 514 0.73 -17.96 3.58
N TRP A 515 -0.14 -18.72 2.92
CA TRP A 515 0.11 -19.17 1.55
C TRP A 515 0.11 -17.99 0.56
N TYR A 516 -0.87 -17.10 0.65
CA TYR A 516 -1.06 -15.96 -0.25
C TYR A 516 0.08 -14.94 -0.13
N SER A 517 0.55 -14.64 1.09
CA SER A 517 1.73 -13.79 1.34
C SER A 517 3.04 -14.52 1.03
N GLN A 518 3.13 -15.84 1.27
CA GLN A 518 4.33 -16.58 0.87
C GLN A 518 4.50 -16.54 -0.64
N MET A 519 3.44 -16.65 -1.44
CA MET A 519 3.51 -16.52 -2.92
C MET A 519 4.12 -15.19 -3.40
N LEU A 520 3.86 -14.09 -2.67
CA LEU A 520 4.44 -12.76 -2.91
C LEU A 520 5.96 -12.76 -2.62
N VAL A 521 6.36 -13.23 -1.44
CA VAL A 521 7.78 -13.35 -1.04
C VAL A 521 8.54 -14.30 -1.97
N ASP A 522 7.90 -15.41 -2.37
CA ASP A 522 8.42 -16.39 -3.33
C ASP A 522 8.67 -15.78 -4.71
N HIS A 523 7.82 -14.85 -5.16
CA HIS A 523 7.97 -14.16 -6.44
C HIS A 523 9.18 -13.23 -6.41
N ALA A 524 9.24 -12.35 -5.39
CA ALA A 524 10.38 -11.48 -5.16
C ALA A 524 11.69 -12.29 -5.09
N ASP A 525 11.71 -13.42 -4.38
CA ASP A 525 12.89 -14.28 -4.27
C ASP A 525 13.44 -14.73 -5.64
N ARG A 526 12.54 -15.07 -6.58
CA ARG A 526 12.91 -15.53 -7.92
C ARG A 526 13.40 -14.40 -8.81
N VAL A 527 12.67 -13.28 -8.85
CA VAL A 527 12.99 -12.19 -9.76
C VAL A 527 14.24 -11.45 -9.29
N LEU A 528 14.43 -11.25 -7.98
CA LEU A 528 15.61 -10.58 -7.44
C LEU A 528 16.89 -11.41 -7.57
N MET A 529 16.81 -12.75 -7.45
CA MET A 529 17.92 -13.64 -7.80
C MET A 529 18.41 -13.42 -9.25
N LEU A 530 17.48 -13.25 -10.19
CA LEU A 530 17.77 -13.03 -11.60
C LEU A 530 18.17 -11.58 -11.90
N ALA A 531 17.59 -10.61 -11.21
CA ALA A 531 18.00 -9.20 -11.27
C ALA A 531 19.44 -9.02 -10.77
N ARG A 532 19.84 -9.70 -9.69
CA ARG A 532 21.23 -9.68 -9.19
C ARG A 532 22.22 -10.40 -10.09
N LEU A 533 21.78 -11.39 -10.87
CA LEU A 533 22.59 -11.99 -11.93
C LEU A 533 22.71 -11.09 -13.18
N ALA A 534 21.73 -10.21 -13.43
CA ALA A 534 21.76 -9.23 -14.53
C ALA A 534 22.50 -7.94 -14.15
N PHE A 535 22.41 -7.50 -12.89
CA PHE A 535 22.90 -6.20 -12.40
C PHE A 535 23.92 -6.39 -11.26
N GLU A 536 24.87 -7.30 -11.46
CA GLU A 536 25.98 -7.54 -10.53
C GLU A 536 26.74 -6.22 -10.26
N GLY A 537 26.94 -5.88 -8.99
CA GLY A 537 27.63 -4.64 -8.55
C GLY A 537 26.83 -3.33 -8.62
N SER A 538 25.58 -3.32 -9.13
CA SER A 538 24.72 -2.12 -9.17
C SER A 538 23.81 -2.00 -7.94
N SER A 539 23.19 -0.85 -7.65
CA SER A 539 22.02 -0.84 -6.72
C SER A 539 20.79 -1.43 -7.43
N ILE A 540 19.97 -2.19 -6.68
CA ILE A 540 18.60 -2.48 -7.11
C ILE A 540 17.61 -2.18 -5.98
N ALA A 541 16.43 -1.69 -6.34
CA ALA A 541 15.35 -1.37 -5.42
C ALA A 541 14.09 -2.19 -5.74
N VAL A 542 13.18 -2.29 -4.76
CA VAL A 542 11.83 -2.84 -4.91
C VAL A 542 10.82 -1.91 -4.26
N LYS A 543 9.79 -1.55 -5.03
CA LYS A 543 8.67 -0.74 -4.56
C LYS A 543 7.67 -1.55 -3.76
N VAL A 544 7.32 -1.06 -2.57
CA VAL A 544 6.29 -1.64 -1.70
C VAL A 544 5.20 -0.56 -1.48
N SER A 545 3.94 -0.94 -1.68
CA SER A 545 2.82 -0.01 -1.73
C SER A 545 2.28 0.34 -0.34
N GLY A 546 2.09 1.63 -0.05
CA GLY A 546 1.53 2.14 1.21
C GLY A 546 0.01 1.95 1.36
N VAL A 547 -0.43 0.72 1.60
CA VAL A 547 -1.85 0.36 1.80
C VAL A 547 -2.31 0.74 3.21
N HIS A 548 -2.59 2.03 3.40
CA HIS A 548 -2.78 2.66 4.72
C HIS A 548 -4.22 2.64 5.27
N TRP A 549 -5.20 2.19 4.49
CA TRP A 549 -6.61 2.13 4.91
C TRP A 549 -6.98 0.79 5.55
N TRP A 550 -7.89 0.81 6.53
CA TRP A 550 -8.16 -0.24 7.52
C TRP A 550 -6.98 -0.64 8.44
N TYR A 551 -5.85 0.06 8.41
CA TYR A 551 -4.69 -0.20 9.27
C TYR A 551 -5.03 -0.13 10.78
N LYS A 552 -6.08 0.62 11.17
CA LYS A 552 -6.58 0.66 12.55
C LYS A 552 -7.60 -0.44 12.91
N THR A 553 -7.82 -1.43 12.04
CA THR A 553 -8.70 -2.59 12.30
C THR A 553 -7.86 -3.82 12.64
N ALA A 554 -8.35 -4.74 13.49
CA ALA A 554 -7.55 -5.88 13.94
C ALA A 554 -7.08 -6.80 12.78
N SER A 555 -7.84 -6.83 11.68
CA SER A 555 -7.57 -7.66 10.51
C SER A 555 -6.71 -7.00 9.44
N HIS A 556 -6.52 -5.67 9.42
CA HIS A 556 -5.76 -4.97 8.37
C HIS A 556 -6.19 -5.36 6.95
N ALA A 557 -7.51 -5.38 6.70
CA ALA A 557 -8.11 -6.12 5.58
C ALA A 557 -7.55 -5.80 4.17
N ALA A 558 -7.24 -4.53 3.87
CA ALA A 558 -6.69 -4.15 2.56
C ALA A 558 -5.24 -4.61 2.36
N GLU A 559 -4.42 -4.60 3.42
CA GLU A 559 -3.07 -5.17 3.41
C GLU A 559 -3.13 -6.67 3.13
N LEU A 560 -4.06 -7.38 3.80
CA LEU A 560 -4.28 -8.81 3.58
C LEU A 560 -4.66 -9.14 2.13
N THR A 561 -5.55 -8.37 1.49
CA THR A 561 -5.91 -8.60 0.07
C THR A 561 -4.79 -8.21 -0.89
N ALA A 562 -3.99 -7.18 -0.56
CA ALA A 562 -2.80 -6.78 -1.32
C ALA A 562 -1.64 -7.79 -1.21
N GLY A 563 -1.65 -8.64 -0.17
CA GLY A 563 -0.69 -9.74 0.03
C GLY A 563 0.22 -9.58 1.25
N PHE A 564 0.14 -8.44 1.94
CA PHE A 564 0.88 -8.19 3.18
C PHE A 564 0.10 -8.83 4.34
N TYR A 565 0.60 -9.95 4.86
CA TYR A 565 -0.06 -10.66 5.98
C TYR A 565 0.26 -9.94 7.31
N ASN A 566 -0.29 -8.73 7.48
CA ASN A 566 0.02 -7.77 8.55
C ASN A 566 -1.14 -7.51 9.53
N PRO A 567 -1.86 -8.50 10.08
CA PRO A 567 -2.87 -8.23 11.12
C PRO A 567 -2.18 -7.68 12.38
N CYS A 568 -2.93 -7.06 13.28
CA CYS A 568 -2.37 -6.30 14.42
C CYS A 568 -1.54 -7.11 15.43
N ASN A 569 -1.45 -8.44 15.25
CA ASN A 569 -0.67 -9.38 16.05
C ASN A 569 0.56 -9.97 15.32
N ARG A 570 0.88 -9.54 14.09
CA ARG A 570 1.96 -10.10 13.24
C ARG A 570 2.50 -9.06 12.26
N ASP A 571 3.81 -8.81 12.31
CA ASP A 571 4.51 -8.06 11.26
C ASP A 571 4.46 -8.79 9.90
N GLY A 572 3.79 -8.18 8.93
CA GLY A 572 3.68 -8.62 7.54
C GLY A 572 4.82 -8.18 6.63
N TYR A 573 5.61 -7.19 7.04
CA TYR A 573 6.67 -6.56 6.25
C TYR A 573 8.06 -7.13 6.55
N ALA A 574 8.33 -7.61 7.77
CA ALA A 574 9.59 -8.27 8.11
C ALA A 574 9.98 -9.45 7.16
N PRO A 575 9.06 -10.31 6.67
CA PRO A 575 9.38 -11.31 5.64
C PRO A 575 9.79 -10.72 4.29
N ILE A 576 9.27 -9.53 3.94
CA ILE A 576 9.64 -8.80 2.73
C ILE A 576 11.03 -8.19 2.90
N ALA A 577 11.28 -7.49 4.01
CA ALA A 577 12.61 -6.96 4.34
C ALA A 577 13.69 -8.07 4.37
N ALA A 578 13.36 -9.27 4.84
CA ALA A 578 14.26 -10.42 4.82
C ALA A 578 14.60 -10.93 3.40
N VAL A 579 13.64 -10.99 2.46
CA VAL A 579 13.94 -11.38 1.06
C VAL A 579 14.66 -10.27 0.30
N LEU A 580 14.36 -8.99 0.58
CA LEU A 580 15.15 -7.88 0.05
C LEU A 580 16.59 -7.95 0.57
N LYS A 581 16.80 -8.20 1.86
CA LYS A 581 18.15 -8.31 2.43
C LYS A 581 18.96 -9.47 1.87
N LYS A 582 18.32 -10.61 1.55
CA LYS A 582 18.95 -11.75 0.88
C LYS A 582 19.63 -11.37 -0.44
N TYR A 583 19.12 -10.34 -1.13
CA TYR A 583 19.67 -9.79 -2.36
C TYR A 583 20.23 -8.37 -2.19
N ASP A 584 20.45 -7.92 -0.96
CA ASP A 584 20.92 -6.56 -0.63
C ASP A 584 20.14 -5.45 -1.37
N ALA A 585 18.85 -5.65 -1.60
CA ALA A 585 17.99 -4.74 -2.35
C ALA A 585 17.45 -3.64 -1.43
N ALA A 586 17.36 -2.42 -1.93
CA ALA A 586 16.69 -1.32 -1.23
C ALA A 586 15.16 -1.50 -1.26
N LEU A 587 14.48 -1.06 -0.21
CA LEU A 587 13.03 -0.92 -0.19
C LEU A 587 12.67 0.52 -0.59
N ASN A 588 11.87 0.69 -1.63
CA ASN A 588 11.28 1.98 -2.00
C ASN A 588 9.84 2.02 -1.48
N PHE A 589 9.48 3.02 -0.66
CA PHE A 589 8.16 3.10 -0.04
C PHE A 589 7.40 4.36 -0.43
N THR A 590 6.08 4.24 -0.64
CA THR A 590 5.21 5.38 -0.95
C THR A 590 4.64 6.04 0.32
N CYS A 591 3.81 7.08 0.17
CA CYS A 591 2.95 7.65 1.21
C CYS A 591 3.65 8.43 2.35
N VAL A 592 4.94 8.75 2.25
CA VAL A 592 5.67 9.54 3.26
C VAL A 592 5.24 11.02 3.34
N GLU A 593 4.44 11.50 2.40
CA GLU A 593 3.83 12.83 2.43
C GLU A 593 2.51 12.86 3.22
N LEU A 594 1.87 11.70 3.44
CA LEU A 594 0.53 11.63 4.02
C LEU A 594 0.55 11.83 5.55
N ARG A 595 -0.51 12.49 6.05
CA ARG A 595 -0.79 12.70 7.47
C ARG A 595 -2.05 11.91 7.86
N THR A 596 -2.03 11.31 9.05
CA THR A 596 -3.13 10.51 9.57
C THR A 596 -4.31 11.39 10.02
N MET A 597 -4.07 12.65 10.38
CA MET A 597 -5.12 13.63 10.68
C MET A 597 -5.95 13.97 9.43
N ASP A 598 -5.29 14.36 8.34
CA ASP A 598 -5.93 14.77 7.07
C ASP A 598 -6.83 13.63 6.52
N GLN A 599 -6.36 12.39 6.59
CA GLN A 599 -7.16 11.21 6.23
C GLN A 599 -8.37 11.01 7.14
N HIS A 600 -8.29 11.36 8.43
CA HIS A 600 -9.41 11.28 9.36
C HIS A 600 -10.43 12.43 9.18
N GLU A 601 -10.00 13.61 8.71
CA GLU A 601 -10.91 14.72 8.38
C GLU A 601 -11.70 14.46 7.08
N VAL A 602 -11.06 13.90 6.06
CA VAL A 602 -11.71 13.64 4.75
C VAL A 602 -12.42 12.28 4.71
N TYR A 603 -11.85 11.25 5.34
CA TYR A 603 -12.35 9.87 5.29
C TYR A 603 -12.28 9.18 6.68
N PRO A 604 -13.03 9.66 7.70
CA PRO A 604 -12.97 9.10 9.06
C PRO A 604 -13.28 7.59 9.11
N ASP A 605 -14.21 7.13 8.28
CA ASP A 605 -14.63 5.73 8.19
C ASP A 605 -13.63 4.81 7.45
N ALA A 606 -12.50 5.33 6.95
CA ALA A 606 -11.44 4.53 6.31
C ALA A 606 -10.52 3.82 7.31
N PHE A 607 -10.60 4.16 8.62
CA PHE A 607 -9.72 3.63 9.67
C PHE A 607 -8.22 3.67 9.30
N ALA A 608 -7.82 4.74 8.60
CA ALA A 608 -6.50 4.88 8.00
C ALA A 608 -5.42 5.26 9.02
N ASP A 609 -4.18 4.84 8.77
CA ASP A 609 -2.99 5.33 9.49
C ASP A 609 -1.71 5.32 8.63
N PRO A 610 -1.57 6.22 7.64
CA PRO A 610 -0.34 6.31 6.85
C PRO A 610 0.90 6.57 7.72
N GLU A 611 0.80 7.34 8.80
CA GLU A 611 1.95 7.62 9.68
C GLU A 611 2.39 6.39 10.47
N GLY A 612 1.44 5.61 11.02
CA GLY A 612 1.70 4.32 11.65
C GLY A 612 2.30 3.28 10.69
N LEU A 613 1.77 3.22 9.46
CA LEU A 613 2.27 2.31 8.42
C LEU A 613 3.69 2.67 7.97
N VAL A 614 3.97 3.95 7.67
CA VAL A 614 5.31 4.42 7.33
C VAL A 614 6.29 4.08 8.44
N TRP A 615 5.92 4.33 9.71
CA TRP A 615 6.77 3.96 10.85
C TRP A 615 7.06 2.46 10.90
N GLN A 616 6.07 1.59 10.69
CA GLN A 616 6.30 0.14 10.68
C GLN A 616 7.25 -0.27 9.56
N VAL A 617 6.97 0.11 8.31
CA VAL A 617 7.72 -0.38 7.15
C VAL A 617 9.17 0.12 7.17
N LEU A 618 9.40 1.39 7.56
CA LEU A 618 10.76 1.93 7.59
C LEU A 618 11.60 1.26 8.69
N ASN A 619 11.04 1.01 9.88
CA ASN A 619 11.77 0.29 10.94
C ASN A 619 11.97 -1.19 10.59
N ALA A 620 10.98 -1.89 10.03
CA ALA A 620 11.15 -3.29 9.59
C ALA A 620 12.24 -3.44 8.52
N ALA A 621 12.40 -2.43 7.65
CA ALA A 621 13.48 -2.35 6.67
C ALA A 621 14.85 -2.04 7.32
N TRP A 622 14.91 -1.01 8.16
CA TRP A 622 16.16 -0.61 8.82
C TRP A 622 16.69 -1.64 9.82
N ASP A 623 15.82 -2.31 10.58
CA ASP A 623 16.19 -3.35 11.55
C ASP A 623 16.67 -4.64 10.84
N ALA A 624 16.22 -4.88 9.60
CA ALA A 624 16.78 -5.89 8.70
C ALA A 624 18.09 -5.45 8.03
N GLY A 625 18.51 -4.18 8.20
CA GLY A 625 19.72 -3.62 7.62
C GLY A 625 19.67 -3.45 6.09
N ILE A 626 18.49 -3.18 5.51
CA ILE A 626 18.38 -2.73 4.11
C ILE A 626 18.30 -1.21 4.02
N GLN A 627 18.69 -0.66 2.87
CA GLN A 627 18.49 0.74 2.54
C GLN A 627 17.02 1.02 2.25
N VAL A 628 16.58 2.25 2.54
CA VAL A 628 15.21 2.71 2.31
C VAL A 628 15.24 3.94 1.41
N ALA A 629 14.57 3.88 0.28
CA ALA A 629 14.22 5.02 -0.56
C ALA A 629 12.72 5.32 -0.41
N SER A 630 12.25 6.48 -0.88
CA SER A 630 10.82 6.80 -0.79
C SER A 630 10.33 7.79 -1.84
N GLU A 631 9.02 7.81 -2.06
CA GLU A 631 8.32 8.64 -3.03
C GLU A 631 6.99 9.15 -2.45
N ASN A 632 6.53 10.33 -2.89
CA ASN A 632 5.21 10.85 -2.51
C ASN A 632 4.10 10.15 -3.29
N ALA A 633 3.12 9.53 -2.62
CA ALA A 633 2.04 8.79 -3.30
C ALA A 633 1.08 9.70 -4.09
N LEU A 634 0.85 10.92 -3.61
CA LEU A 634 0.04 11.95 -4.26
C LEU A 634 0.92 13.18 -4.60
N PRO A 635 0.60 13.94 -5.67
CA PRO A 635 1.34 15.15 -6.02
C PRO A 635 1.28 16.20 -4.89
N CYS A 636 2.45 16.61 -4.39
CA CYS A 636 2.61 17.62 -3.34
C CYS A 636 3.38 18.83 -3.88
N TYR A 637 2.92 20.04 -3.56
CA TYR A 637 3.51 21.30 -4.06
C TYR A 637 3.73 22.35 -2.96
N ASP A 638 3.30 22.04 -1.74
CA ASP A 638 3.21 22.97 -0.63
C ASP A 638 4.22 22.67 0.48
N ARG A 639 4.50 23.69 1.29
CA ARG A 639 5.46 23.66 2.38
C ARG A 639 5.12 22.63 3.47
N ASP A 640 3.84 22.44 3.80
CA ASP A 640 3.42 21.60 4.92
C ASP A 640 3.50 20.10 4.54
N GLY A 641 3.29 19.74 3.28
CA GLY A 641 3.57 18.41 2.72
C GLY A 641 5.06 18.13 2.50
N PHE A 642 5.83 19.07 1.93
CA PHE A 642 7.29 18.92 1.81
C PHE A 642 7.99 18.76 3.17
N ASN A 643 7.51 19.45 4.21
CA ASN A 643 7.97 19.24 5.58
C ASN A 643 7.65 17.85 6.11
N LYS A 644 6.48 17.28 5.77
CA LYS A 644 6.13 15.91 6.20
C LYS A 644 7.06 14.86 5.58
N ILE A 645 7.39 15.04 4.31
CA ILE A 645 8.41 14.22 3.62
C ILE A 645 9.76 14.37 4.32
N LEU A 646 10.21 15.60 4.63
CA LEU A 646 11.48 15.86 5.32
C LEU A 646 11.56 15.25 6.74
N GLU A 647 10.46 15.28 7.50
CA GLU A 647 10.35 14.64 8.82
C GLU A 647 10.58 13.12 8.74
N ASN A 648 9.89 12.46 7.79
CA ASN A 648 10.01 11.03 7.55
C ASN A 648 11.37 10.67 6.90
N ALA A 649 11.93 11.55 6.07
CA ALA A 649 13.21 11.36 5.39
C ALA A 649 14.42 11.43 6.33
N LYS A 650 14.34 12.27 7.36
CA LYS A 650 15.41 12.54 8.33
C LYS A 650 14.84 12.52 9.76
N PRO A 651 14.40 11.36 10.30
CA PRO A 651 13.79 11.26 11.62
C PRO A 651 14.55 12.02 12.71
N LEU A 652 13.83 12.75 13.56
CA LEU A 652 14.44 13.50 14.64
C LEU A 652 14.80 12.57 15.80
N ASN A 653 16.08 12.54 16.19
CA ASN A 653 16.61 11.73 17.29
C ASN A 653 16.48 10.20 17.11
N ASP A 654 16.50 9.68 15.87
CA ASP A 654 16.72 8.25 15.68
C ASP A 654 18.09 7.84 16.27
N PRO A 655 18.15 6.80 17.13
CA PRO A 655 19.34 6.50 17.93
C PRO A 655 20.53 6.00 17.09
N ASP A 656 20.26 5.44 15.91
CA ASP A 656 21.26 4.90 14.98
C ASP A 656 21.56 5.88 13.83
N GLY A 657 20.99 7.09 13.87
CA GLY A 657 21.19 8.14 12.88
C GLY A 657 20.52 7.88 11.52
N ARG A 658 19.50 7.03 11.49
CA ARG A 658 18.87 6.51 10.27
C ARG A 658 18.09 7.59 9.53
N HIS A 659 18.12 7.48 8.20
CA HIS A 659 17.53 8.41 7.24
C HIS A 659 17.31 7.66 5.90
N LEU A 660 16.55 8.27 4.98
CA LEU A 660 16.41 7.72 3.63
C LEU A 660 17.73 7.79 2.85
N PHE A 661 17.98 6.76 2.06
CA PHE A 661 19.10 6.68 1.11
C PHE A 661 18.88 7.56 -0.12
N GLY A 662 17.62 7.86 -0.45
CA GLY A 662 17.23 8.77 -1.53
C GLY A 662 15.73 9.01 -1.55
N PHE A 663 15.29 10.03 -2.30
CA PHE A 663 13.87 10.34 -2.47
C PHE A 663 13.54 10.67 -3.94
N THR A 664 12.43 10.13 -4.44
CA THR A 664 11.92 10.39 -5.79
C THR A 664 10.67 11.25 -5.74
N TYR A 665 10.71 12.44 -6.33
CA TYR A 665 9.53 13.28 -6.46
C TYR A 665 8.63 12.84 -7.62
N LEU A 666 7.38 12.52 -7.30
CA LEU A 666 6.28 12.22 -8.21
C LEU A 666 5.44 13.49 -8.44
N ARG A 667 5.47 14.13 -9.61
CA ARG A 667 6.21 13.81 -10.87
C ARG A 667 6.57 15.14 -11.56
N LEU A 668 7.56 15.11 -12.47
CA LEU A 668 7.83 16.23 -13.38
C LEU A 668 6.56 16.61 -14.15
N SER A 669 6.09 17.85 -13.95
CA SER A 669 4.85 18.36 -14.54
C SER A 669 4.95 19.86 -14.80
N LYS A 670 4.02 20.41 -15.61
CA LYS A 670 3.96 21.87 -15.83
C LYS A 670 3.52 22.63 -14.56
N VAL A 671 2.77 21.97 -13.66
CA VAL A 671 2.36 22.49 -12.35
C VAL A 671 3.55 22.61 -11.39
N LEU A 672 4.50 21.67 -11.43
CA LEU A 672 5.73 21.75 -10.63
C LEU A 672 6.54 23.03 -10.93
N PHE A 673 6.58 23.45 -12.21
CA PHE A 673 7.30 24.65 -12.65
C PHE A 673 6.53 25.97 -12.45
N GLU A 674 5.32 25.95 -11.88
CA GLU A 674 4.66 27.18 -11.46
C GLU A 674 5.48 27.88 -10.37
N ARG A 675 5.61 29.21 -10.46
CA ARG A 675 6.58 29.99 -9.68
C ARG A 675 6.55 29.75 -8.16
N ARG A 676 5.38 29.50 -7.58
CA ARG A 676 5.21 29.21 -6.14
C ARG A 676 5.65 27.78 -5.80
N ASN A 677 5.15 26.82 -6.57
CA ASN A 677 5.39 25.39 -6.37
C ASN A 677 6.87 25.06 -6.55
N PHE A 678 7.51 25.66 -7.57
CA PHE A 678 8.94 25.47 -7.83
C PHE A 678 9.85 26.10 -6.77
N PHE A 679 9.42 27.18 -6.12
CA PHE A 679 10.16 27.81 -5.03
C PHE A 679 10.18 26.95 -3.77
N GLU A 680 9.03 26.38 -3.36
CA GLU A 680 9.00 25.42 -2.25
C GLU A 680 9.71 24.10 -2.62
N PHE A 681 9.69 23.68 -3.89
CA PHE A 681 10.48 22.53 -4.36
C PHE A 681 12.00 22.78 -4.28
N GLU A 682 12.51 23.95 -4.69
CA GLU A 682 13.93 24.31 -4.51
C GLU A 682 14.34 24.34 -3.03
N ARG A 683 13.44 24.84 -2.18
CA ARG A 683 13.59 24.89 -0.72
C ARG A 683 13.56 23.49 -0.08
N PHE A 684 12.73 22.58 -0.58
CA PHE A 684 12.71 21.17 -0.22
C PHE A 684 14.01 20.45 -0.61
N VAL A 685 14.49 20.61 -1.85
CA VAL A 685 15.74 20.00 -2.35
C VAL A 685 16.93 20.38 -1.45
N LYS A 686 17.10 21.66 -1.13
CA LYS A 686 18.17 22.14 -0.25
C LYS A 686 18.12 21.54 1.15
N ARG A 687 16.92 21.40 1.73
CA ARG A 687 16.75 20.73 3.04
C ARG A 687 16.99 19.22 2.97
N MET A 688 16.65 18.56 1.87
CA MET A 688 17.02 17.16 1.62
C MET A 688 18.54 17.00 1.54
N HIS A 689 19.24 17.96 0.93
CA HIS A 689 20.70 18.04 0.92
C HIS A 689 21.33 18.44 2.26
N GLY A 690 20.54 18.90 3.24
CA GLY A 690 21.03 19.34 4.56
C GLY A 690 21.62 20.75 4.56
N GLU A 691 21.31 21.57 3.56
CA GLU A 691 21.67 22.98 3.50
C GLU A 691 20.74 23.84 4.36
N ALA A 692 21.24 24.98 4.86
CA ALA A 692 20.43 25.97 5.56
C ALA A 692 19.61 26.80 4.55
N VAL A 693 18.31 26.94 4.78
CA VAL A 693 17.44 27.76 3.93
C VAL A 693 17.04 29.04 4.65
N LEU A 694 17.39 30.18 4.05
CA LEU A 694 16.93 31.49 4.52
C LEU A 694 15.47 31.68 4.14
N ASP A 695 14.59 31.54 5.12
CA ASP A 695 13.22 32.03 5.03
C ASP A 695 13.24 33.56 4.93
N LEU A 696 13.01 34.06 3.71
CA LEU A 696 12.62 35.45 3.49
C LEU A 696 11.22 35.61 4.11
N GLN A 697 11.14 36.44 5.16
CA GLN A 697 9.87 36.85 5.74
C GLN A 697 9.07 37.67 4.72
N GLU A 698 7.80 37.31 4.52
CA GLU A 698 6.82 38.07 3.71
C GLU A 698 6.36 39.35 4.42
#